data_AF-A0A9D0ZX91-F1
#
_entry.id   AF-A0A9D0ZX91-F1
#
_cell.length_a   1.000
_cell.length_b   1.000
_cell.length_c   1.000
_cell.angle_alpha   90.00
_cell.angle_beta   90.00
_cell.angle_gamma   90.00
#
_symmetry.space_group_name_H-M   'P 1'
#
loop_
_entity.id
_entity.type
_entity.pdbx_description
1 polymer ?
#
loop_
_entity_poly.entity_id
_entity_poly.type
_entity_poly.pdbx_seq_one_letter_code
_entity_poly.pdbx_strand_id
1 'polypeptide(L)'
;MREGMQGRIRERVCACVKQHIQTVSSLEGSFLPYHFVEEYGEDRCRELCGTIEDYGVAGSIQKLSEEGKRYLMEDPDFLGSLKQIRMEGGKNTYWRMDRLLSRARGDCLSKLDYGDIREVLVDETISADLQYPYLNYFMPEHLAGEEKERVLAGLEKFQREIRIKLSELSQKERKLIGHPLFVTGLLDGLLNQESTWEMLTWPGVLPLLEKIYSIDPRQRLWDTQFHQIVEAAEEIQALLEQVLPCFEEEQQVLLIRRWMENERLLYDLKCLARMLPDMGKKEKEELLGSRAAYVLTLYEIRLDNIHLEELSTGQTQVLIYAVLSGKKHFLNLINEHSDAFRKLGYFSLLLDPYVYRRFLNLNTVNEKNLRDAAGLPTIHDRCRQYLKRPSYTFEELRTLTTRDPVYFRLYGLLTNERSDDRLRVLKELLKREALPSRMDEEKLEALAARLSAKPLSGWMGNELGHIRELKTDTAIELLTDWELYKSYIPNLVNGRQAAYLIRNQDLLPKYKTFGELQEHLIEEDLNWAWLRKYLGITDAFVKQHERAVYQFVSWGDAQIVYEFCQGMGQKLEEVRRLLTAHLMGEFEKVKYYRGDLEKEISYPVGQRTEELWKKNRSRKEGRYRAWEEDRFIPLLQIGEIPRATCLSYRDGEYKECLLSCFDANKKVIYLEEDGKIVFRAMLRLTKGSSDRKPMKKKKVEFADLTREEEREGTAPAKEDLILFLERPYISGLSTSREENAVSCVYHLVQEKAGELGARLIISKDYDRYDVFARYQCKNYYVYISASKNGEQYLDSLGGMAAVSSSGSYESGAFLLPGRAEADAA
;
A
#
# COMPACT_ATOMS: atom_id res chain seq x y z
N MET A 1 -83.53 11.20 31.05
CA MET A 1 -82.75 11.55 29.84
C MET A 1 -81.51 10.67 29.63
N ARG A 2 -80.68 10.38 30.65
CA ARG A 2 -79.48 9.51 30.49
C ARG A 2 -79.79 8.06 30.12
N GLU A 3 -80.87 7.47 30.66
CA GLU A 3 -81.30 6.11 30.29
C GLU A 3 -81.78 5.98 28.84
N GLY A 4 -82.51 7.00 28.33
CA GLY A 4 -82.93 7.04 26.93
C GLY A 4 -81.76 7.20 25.94
N MET A 5 -80.66 7.81 26.37
CA MET A 5 -79.44 7.96 25.57
C MET A 5 -78.62 6.65 25.55
N GLN A 6 -78.52 5.95 26.69
CA GLN A 6 -77.91 4.62 26.76
C GLN A 6 -78.71 3.56 25.99
N GLY A 7 -80.04 3.63 26.00
CA GLY A 7 -80.92 2.77 25.20
C GLY A 7 -80.70 2.94 23.71
N ARG A 8 -80.67 4.19 23.21
CA ARG A 8 -80.39 4.50 21.80
C ARG A 8 -78.97 4.11 21.37
N ILE A 9 -77.98 4.23 22.25
CA ILE A 9 -76.60 3.77 21.98
C ILE A 9 -76.57 2.23 21.90
N ARG A 10 -77.22 1.51 22.84
CA ARG A 10 -77.33 0.05 22.78
C ARG A 10 -78.07 -0.43 21.53
N GLU A 11 -79.14 0.22 21.12
CA GLU A 11 -79.86 -0.11 19.89
C GLU A 11 -79.01 0.14 18.64
N ARG A 12 -78.30 1.27 18.56
CA ARG A 12 -77.39 1.57 17.44
C ARG A 12 -76.21 0.60 17.39
N VAL A 13 -75.61 0.25 18.54
CA VAL A 13 -74.53 -0.74 18.62
C VAL A 13 -75.04 -2.14 18.25
N CYS A 14 -76.23 -2.54 18.73
CA CYS A 14 -76.82 -3.83 18.40
C CYS A 14 -77.22 -3.92 16.91
N ALA A 15 -77.71 -2.83 16.33
CA ALA A 15 -77.98 -2.74 14.89
C ALA A 15 -76.69 -2.83 14.06
N CYS A 16 -75.62 -2.11 14.47
CA CYS A 16 -74.32 -2.16 13.82
C CYS A 16 -73.69 -3.57 13.88
N VAL A 17 -73.76 -4.23 15.04
CA VAL A 17 -73.26 -5.61 15.21
C VAL A 17 -74.05 -6.60 14.37
N LYS A 18 -75.38 -6.47 14.29
CA LYS A 18 -76.21 -7.32 13.42
C LYS A 18 -75.87 -7.13 11.94
N GLN A 19 -75.68 -5.88 11.51
CA GLN A 19 -75.31 -5.53 10.15
C GLN A 19 -73.92 -6.07 9.77
N HIS A 20 -72.96 -5.97 10.71
CA HIS A 20 -71.63 -6.55 10.54
C HIS A 20 -71.69 -8.08 10.40
N ILE A 21 -72.42 -8.78 11.28
CA ILE A 21 -72.61 -10.24 11.22
C ILE A 21 -73.25 -10.66 9.89
N GLN A 22 -74.27 -9.94 9.42
CA GLN A 22 -74.89 -10.20 8.12
C GLN A 22 -73.90 -10.04 6.97
N THR A 23 -73.09 -8.99 7.00
CA THR A 23 -72.07 -8.74 5.97
C THR A 23 -71.02 -9.85 5.94
N VAL A 24 -70.56 -10.32 7.11
CA VAL A 24 -69.66 -11.46 7.25
C VAL A 24 -70.28 -12.75 6.69
N SER A 25 -71.55 -13.04 7.00
CA SER A 25 -72.25 -14.21 6.42
C SER A 25 -72.43 -14.11 4.90
N SER A 26 -72.66 -12.92 4.34
CA SER A 26 -72.74 -12.72 2.88
C SER A 26 -71.40 -12.95 2.18
N LEU A 27 -70.29 -12.53 2.80
CA LEU A 27 -68.94 -12.79 2.31
C LEU A 27 -68.63 -14.28 2.27
N GLU A 28 -69.01 -15.03 3.32
CA GLU A 28 -68.86 -16.49 3.38
C GLU A 28 -69.63 -17.18 2.24
N GLY A 29 -70.89 -16.81 2.02
CA GLY A 29 -71.72 -17.34 0.92
C GLY A 29 -71.21 -16.96 -0.48
N SER A 30 -70.47 -15.86 -0.59
CA SER A 30 -69.87 -15.39 -1.84
C SER A 30 -68.42 -15.84 -2.03
N PHE A 31 -67.86 -16.62 -1.09
CA PHE A 31 -66.46 -17.07 -1.06
C PHE A 31 -65.43 -15.93 -1.07
N LEU A 32 -65.77 -14.78 -0.50
CA LEU A 32 -64.88 -13.63 -0.35
C LEU A 32 -64.19 -13.63 1.03
N PRO A 33 -62.92 -13.20 1.15
CA PRO A 33 -62.22 -13.17 2.42
C PRO A 33 -62.81 -12.16 3.40
N TYR A 34 -62.89 -12.53 4.68
CA TYR A 34 -63.45 -11.64 5.72
C TYR A 34 -62.68 -10.33 5.89
N HIS A 35 -61.37 -10.35 5.69
CA HIS A 35 -60.52 -9.15 5.83
C HIS A 35 -60.83 -8.07 4.77
N PHE A 36 -61.57 -8.40 3.69
CA PHE A 36 -62.00 -7.39 2.71
C PHE A 36 -62.92 -6.34 3.31
N VAL A 37 -63.62 -6.64 4.41
CA VAL A 37 -64.41 -5.64 5.15
C VAL A 37 -63.53 -4.50 5.64
N GLU A 38 -62.33 -4.82 6.13
CA GLU A 38 -61.36 -3.83 6.59
C GLU A 38 -60.72 -3.08 5.42
N GLU A 39 -60.43 -3.79 4.31
CA GLU A 39 -59.77 -3.21 3.13
C GLU A 39 -60.68 -2.28 2.30
N TYR A 40 -61.96 -2.64 2.12
CA TYR A 40 -62.87 -1.98 1.17
C TYR A 40 -64.15 -1.40 1.81
N GLY A 41 -64.42 -1.71 3.08
CA GLY A 41 -65.61 -1.29 3.80
C GLY A 41 -66.83 -2.21 3.60
N GLU A 42 -67.68 -2.28 4.63
CA GLU A 42 -68.85 -3.17 4.65
C GLU A 42 -69.83 -2.96 3.50
N ASP A 43 -70.07 -1.71 3.09
CA ASP A 43 -71.07 -1.40 2.07
C ASP A 43 -70.65 -1.91 0.69
N ARG A 44 -69.38 -1.72 0.32
CA ARG A 44 -68.82 -2.21 -0.95
C ARG A 44 -68.77 -3.74 -1.01
N CYS A 45 -68.40 -4.38 0.11
CA CYS A 45 -68.46 -5.84 0.23
C CYS A 45 -69.89 -6.36 0.04
N ARG A 46 -70.89 -5.72 0.67
CA ARG A 46 -72.29 -6.13 0.59
C ARG A 46 -72.85 -5.96 -0.82
N GLU A 47 -72.52 -4.86 -1.49
CA GLU A 47 -72.90 -4.59 -2.88
C GLU A 47 -72.33 -5.64 -3.83
N LEU A 48 -71.05 -5.99 -3.69
CA LEU A 48 -70.45 -7.05 -4.50
C LEU A 48 -71.08 -8.42 -4.20
N CYS A 49 -71.32 -8.76 -2.93
CA CYS A 49 -72.00 -10.01 -2.55
C CYS A 49 -73.40 -10.11 -3.18
N GLY A 50 -74.19 -9.04 -3.13
CA GLY A 50 -75.50 -9.00 -3.79
C GLY A 50 -75.38 -9.21 -5.30
N THR A 51 -74.40 -8.55 -5.93
CA THR A 51 -74.13 -8.73 -7.37
C THR A 51 -73.69 -10.17 -7.69
N ILE A 52 -72.84 -10.80 -6.87
CA ILE A 52 -72.43 -12.20 -7.06
C ILE A 52 -73.65 -13.15 -6.99
N GLU A 53 -74.57 -12.89 -6.07
CA GLU A 53 -75.82 -13.64 -5.92
C GLU A 53 -76.74 -13.45 -7.13
N ASP A 54 -76.94 -12.21 -7.59
CA ASP A 54 -77.78 -11.88 -8.76
C ASP A 54 -77.26 -12.52 -10.06
N TYR A 55 -75.94 -12.53 -10.26
CA TYR A 55 -75.31 -13.24 -11.38
C TYR A 55 -75.23 -14.76 -11.15
N GLY A 56 -75.42 -15.19 -9.90
CA GLY A 56 -75.38 -16.57 -9.43
C GLY A 56 -73.99 -17.19 -9.42
N VAL A 57 -72.91 -16.40 -9.50
CA VAL A 57 -71.55 -16.85 -9.85
C VAL A 57 -70.67 -17.26 -8.67
N ALA A 58 -71.22 -17.42 -7.47
CA ALA A 58 -70.45 -17.76 -6.25
C ALA A 58 -69.50 -18.97 -6.42
N GLY A 59 -69.93 -20.05 -7.08
CA GLY A 59 -69.09 -21.22 -7.35
C GLY A 59 -67.93 -20.96 -8.34
N SER A 60 -68.01 -19.91 -9.15
CA SER A 60 -66.89 -19.42 -9.97
C SER A 60 -65.92 -18.59 -9.14
N ILE A 61 -66.42 -17.75 -8.23
CA ILE A 61 -65.62 -16.95 -7.29
C ILE A 61 -64.78 -17.84 -6.38
N GLN A 62 -65.34 -18.97 -5.92
CA GLN A 62 -64.62 -19.94 -5.10
C GLN A 62 -63.31 -20.42 -5.73
N LYS A 63 -63.24 -20.50 -7.06
CA LYS A 63 -62.09 -21.00 -7.82
C LYS A 63 -61.00 -19.95 -8.06
N LEU A 64 -61.28 -18.69 -7.75
CA LEU A 64 -60.34 -17.59 -7.90
C LEU A 64 -59.37 -17.54 -6.72
N SER A 65 -58.15 -17.09 -7.02
CA SER A 65 -57.18 -16.60 -6.04
C SER A 65 -57.72 -15.38 -5.29
N GLU A 66 -57.07 -15.01 -4.19
CA GLU A 66 -57.43 -13.76 -3.52
C GLU A 66 -57.19 -12.54 -4.41
N GLU A 67 -56.14 -12.53 -5.23
CA GLU A 67 -55.86 -11.46 -6.18
C GLU A 67 -56.97 -11.31 -7.22
N GLY A 68 -57.46 -12.43 -7.78
CA GLY A 68 -58.62 -12.42 -8.67
C GLY A 68 -59.89 -11.91 -7.98
N LYS A 69 -60.08 -12.21 -6.68
CA LYS A 69 -61.19 -11.66 -5.89
C LYS A 69 -61.02 -10.17 -5.58
N ARG A 70 -59.80 -9.70 -5.30
CA ARG A 70 -59.49 -8.27 -5.12
C ARG A 70 -59.81 -7.50 -6.40
N TYR A 71 -59.44 -8.03 -7.57
CA TYR A 71 -59.80 -7.42 -8.85
C TYR A 71 -61.32 -7.21 -8.98
N LEU A 72 -62.16 -8.17 -8.58
CA LEU A 72 -63.62 -8.02 -8.65
C LEU A 72 -64.18 -6.96 -7.68
N MET A 73 -63.45 -6.62 -6.60
CA MET A 73 -63.79 -5.46 -5.78
C MET A 73 -63.55 -4.15 -6.54
N GLU A 74 -62.52 -4.12 -7.40
CA GLU A 74 -62.14 -2.96 -8.22
C GLU A 74 -63.02 -2.81 -9.48
N ASP A 75 -63.39 -3.92 -10.13
CA ASP A 75 -64.22 -3.98 -11.34
C ASP A 75 -65.39 -4.99 -11.20
N PRO A 76 -66.46 -4.66 -10.43
CA PRO A 76 -67.60 -5.54 -10.19
C PRO A 76 -68.38 -5.93 -11.46
N ASP A 77 -68.39 -5.06 -12.47
CA ASP A 77 -69.12 -5.27 -13.72
C ASP A 77 -68.58 -6.48 -14.51
N PHE A 78 -67.34 -6.89 -14.25
CA PHE A 78 -66.75 -8.09 -14.84
C PHE A 78 -67.49 -9.39 -14.47
N LEU A 79 -68.33 -9.38 -13.42
CA LEU A 79 -69.18 -10.52 -13.05
C LEU A 79 -70.12 -10.94 -14.20
N GLY A 80 -70.49 -10.01 -15.09
CA GLY A 80 -71.23 -10.31 -16.30
C GLY A 80 -70.47 -11.24 -17.24
N SER A 81 -69.21 -10.93 -17.54
CA SER A 81 -68.30 -11.76 -18.34
C SER A 81 -68.04 -13.11 -17.67
N LEU A 82 -67.89 -13.12 -16.34
CA LEU A 82 -67.68 -14.34 -15.54
C LEU A 82 -68.90 -15.27 -15.57
N LYS A 83 -70.12 -14.72 -15.61
CA LYS A 83 -71.36 -15.48 -15.81
C LYS A 83 -71.40 -16.13 -17.19
N GLN A 84 -71.01 -15.40 -18.24
CA GLN A 84 -70.98 -15.91 -19.61
C GLN A 84 -69.95 -17.05 -19.76
N ILE A 85 -68.73 -16.88 -19.25
CA ILE A 85 -67.68 -17.93 -19.24
C ILE A 85 -68.18 -19.20 -18.54
N ARG A 86 -68.89 -19.04 -17.42
CA ARG A 86 -69.47 -20.18 -16.69
C ARG A 86 -70.50 -20.94 -17.53
N MET A 87 -71.36 -20.23 -18.25
CA MET A 87 -72.41 -20.83 -19.08
C MET A 87 -71.84 -21.59 -20.29
N GLU A 88 -70.75 -21.08 -20.87
CA GLU A 88 -70.14 -21.68 -22.06
C GLU A 88 -69.36 -22.96 -21.76
N GLY A 89 -68.69 -23.04 -20.60
CA GLY A 89 -68.01 -24.25 -20.14
C GLY A 89 -66.75 -24.62 -20.94
N GLY A 90 -65.62 -24.77 -20.26
CA GLY A 90 -64.36 -25.18 -20.87
C GLY A 90 -63.40 -25.79 -19.85
N LYS A 91 -62.62 -26.79 -20.27
CA LYS A 91 -61.49 -27.27 -19.47
C LYS A 91 -60.46 -26.14 -19.42
N ASN A 92 -59.81 -25.94 -18.26
CA ASN A 92 -58.75 -24.96 -18.05
C ASN A 92 -59.13 -23.46 -18.08
N THR A 93 -60.38 -23.08 -18.33
CA THR A 93 -60.76 -21.65 -18.45
C THR A 93 -60.70 -20.89 -17.13
N TYR A 94 -61.01 -21.52 -15.99
CA TYR A 94 -61.08 -20.83 -14.69
C TYR A 94 -59.71 -20.41 -14.14
N TRP A 95 -58.69 -21.26 -14.25
CA TRP A 95 -57.36 -20.91 -13.76
C TRP A 95 -56.70 -19.85 -14.66
N ARG A 96 -56.94 -19.91 -15.97
CA ARG A 96 -56.50 -18.90 -16.94
C ARG A 96 -57.18 -17.56 -16.68
N MET A 97 -58.50 -17.59 -16.44
CA MET A 97 -59.27 -16.41 -16.04
C MET A 97 -58.76 -15.81 -14.74
N ASP A 98 -58.52 -16.63 -13.72
CA ASP A 98 -57.91 -16.17 -12.47
C ASP A 98 -56.57 -15.47 -12.71
N ARG A 99 -55.72 -16.05 -13.58
CA ARG A 99 -54.43 -15.46 -13.93
C ARG A 99 -54.59 -14.12 -14.66
N LEU A 100 -55.52 -14.02 -15.60
CA LEU A 100 -55.86 -12.77 -16.29
C LEU A 100 -56.26 -11.67 -15.30
N LEU A 101 -57.20 -11.97 -14.39
CA LEU A 101 -57.69 -11.02 -13.39
C LEU A 101 -56.59 -10.57 -12.43
N SER A 102 -55.78 -11.51 -11.94
CA SER A 102 -54.67 -11.19 -11.02
C SER A 102 -53.61 -10.27 -11.62
N ARG A 103 -53.53 -10.17 -12.95
CA ARG A 103 -52.54 -9.36 -13.69
C ARG A 103 -53.05 -7.99 -14.13
N ALA A 104 -54.37 -7.75 -14.11
CA ALA A 104 -54.96 -6.53 -14.66
C ALA A 104 -54.67 -5.25 -13.84
N ARG A 105 -54.36 -5.37 -12.54
CA ARG A 105 -53.81 -4.30 -11.68
C ARG A 105 -54.47 -2.91 -11.87
N GLY A 106 -55.79 -2.84 -11.79
CA GLY A 106 -56.57 -1.59 -11.85
C GLY A 106 -57.16 -1.21 -13.21
N ASP A 107 -56.83 -1.93 -14.30
CA ASP A 107 -57.49 -1.75 -15.60
C ASP A 107 -58.88 -2.42 -15.59
N CYS A 108 -59.94 -1.70 -15.99
CA CYS A 108 -61.30 -2.24 -16.04
C CYS A 108 -61.51 -3.12 -17.28
N LEU A 109 -61.23 -4.42 -17.18
CA LEU A 109 -61.47 -5.41 -18.22
C LEU A 109 -62.96 -5.51 -18.60
N SER A 110 -63.90 -5.12 -17.72
CA SER A 110 -65.33 -5.06 -18.03
C SER A 110 -65.69 -4.13 -19.20
N LYS A 111 -64.80 -3.20 -19.55
CA LYS A 111 -64.96 -2.30 -20.70
C LYS A 111 -64.54 -2.91 -22.04
N LEU A 112 -63.85 -4.05 -22.02
CA LEU A 112 -63.44 -4.75 -23.23
C LEU A 112 -64.58 -5.63 -23.75
N ASP A 113 -64.55 -5.92 -25.05
CA ASP A 113 -65.53 -6.83 -25.64
C ASP A 113 -65.37 -8.24 -25.08
N TYR A 114 -66.51 -8.87 -24.74
CA TYR A 114 -66.50 -10.21 -24.18
C TYR A 114 -65.97 -11.26 -25.16
N GLY A 115 -66.23 -11.07 -26.47
CA GLY A 115 -65.72 -11.94 -27.53
C GLY A 115 -64.19 -11.98 -27.54
N ASP A 116 -63.55 -10.82 -27.42
CA ASP A 116 -62.09 -10.68 -27.34
C ASP A 116 -61.51 -11.34 -26.09
N ILE A 117 -62.13 -11.11 -24.92
CA ILE A 117 -61.74 -11.77 -23.66
C ILE A 117 -61.83 -13.29 -23.82
N ARG A 118 -62.94 -13.78 -24.37
CA ARG A 118 -63.19 -15.21 -24.59
C ARG A 118 -62.14 -15.80 -25.53
N GLU A 119 -61.83 -15.13 -26.64
CA GLU A 119 -60.84 -15.58 -27.62
C GLU A 119 -59.46 -15.79 -26.97
N VAL A 120 -58.98 -14.82 -26.18
CA VAL A 120 -57.69 -14.93 -25.47
C VAL A 120 -57.72 -16.00 -24.37
N LEU A 121 -58.87 -16.20 -23.72
CA LEU A 121 -59.00 -17.20 -22.66
C LEU A 121 -58.96 -18.64 -23.19
N VAL A 122 -59.60 -18.91 -24.33
CA VAL A 122 -59.69 -20.26 -24.92
C VAL A 122 -58.48 -20.61 -25.78
N ASP A 123 -57.72 -19.63 -26.26
CA ASP A 123 -56.52 -19.88 -27.06
C ASP A 123 -55.34 -20.37 -26.21
N GLU A 124 -55.10 -21.68 -26.24
CA GLU A 124 -54.02 -22.33 -25.49
C GLU A 124 -52.60 -21.95 -25.99
N THR A 125 -52.47 -21.36 -27.17
CA THR A 125 -51.17 -20.85 -27.66
C THR A 125 -50.69 -19.64 -26.86
N ILE A 126 -51.63 -18.88 -26.28
CA ILE A 126 -51.31 -17.77 -25.38
C ILE A 126 -51.11 -18.36 -23.98
N SER A 127 -49.91 -18.26 -23.42
CA SER A 127 -49.68 -18.70 -22.05
C SER A 127 -50.41 -17.78 -21.06
N ALA A 128 -50.83 -18.32 -19.91
CA ALA A 128 -51.70 -17.58 -18.99
C ALA A 128 -51.09 -16.27 -18.45
N ASP A 129 -49.77 -16.20 -18.37
CA ASP A 129 -49.04 -14.99 -17.97
C ASP A 129 -49.05 -13.89 -19.03
N LEU A 130 -49.29 -14.24 -20.29
CA LEU A 130 -49.32 -13.31 -21.42
C LEU A 130 -50.74 -12.86 -21.79
N GLN A 131 -51.77 -13.48 -21.21
CA GLN A 131 -53.16 -13.19 -21.56
C GLN A 131 -53.50 -11.72 -21.37
N TYR A 132 -53.13 -11.15 -20.22
CA TYR A 132 -53.38 -9.74 -19.94
C TYR A 132 -52.67 -8.79 -20.93
N PRO A 133 -51.33 -8.84 -21.10
CA PRO A 133 -50.67 -7.92 -22.02
C PRO A 133 -51.07 -8.15 -23.48
N TYR A 134 -51.36 -9.39 -23.90
CA TYR A 134 -51.86 -9.64 -25.25
C TYR A 134 -53.25 -9.04 -25.45
N LEU A 135 -54.18 -9.30 -24.52
CA LEU A 135 -55.54 -8.78 -24.56
C LEU A 135 -55.56 -7.24 -24.60
N ASN A 136 -54.79 -6.60 -23.73
CA ASN A 136 -54.84 -5.14 -23.57
C ASN A 136 -54.14 -4.38 -24.70
N TYR A 137 -53.09 -4.96 -25.31
CA TYR A 137 -52.23 -4.22 -26.24
C TYR A 137 -52.18 -4.75 -27.68
N PHE A 138 -52.52 -6.02 -27.92
CA PHE A 138 -52.35 -6.67 -29.24
C PHE A 138 -53.63 -7.29 -29.79
N MET A 139 -54.63 -7.58 -28.94
CA MET A 139 -55.93 -8.10 -29.38
C MET A 139 -56.65 -7.21 -30.42
N PRO A 140 -56.64 -5.86 -30.31
CA PRO A 140 -57.25 -5.00 -31.32
C PRO A 140 -56.67 -5.15 -32.74
N GLU A 141 -55.48 -5.76 -32.88
CA GLU A 141 -54.85 -6.00 -34.18
C GLU A 141 -55.28 -7.35 -34.82
N HIS A 142 -56.03 -8.20 -34.12
CA HIS A 142 -56.52 -9.51 -34.57
C HIS A 142 -55.46 -10.36 -35.29
N LEU A 143 -54.26 -10.45 -34.69
CA LEU A 143 -53.10 -11.14 -35.25
C LEU A 143 -53.34 -12.65 -35.37
N ALA A 144 -52.87 -13.25 -36.47
CA ALA A 144 -52.97 -14.70 -36.73
C ALA A 144 -51.66 -15.29 -37.28
N GLY A 145 -51.51 -16.62 -37.17
CA GLY A 145 -50.35 -17.34 -37.71
C GLY A 145 -49.01 -16.87 -37.13
N GLU A 146 -48.00 -16.75 -38.00
CA GLU A 146 -46.63 -16.40 -37.62
C GLU A 146 -46.49 -15.02 -36.95
N GLU A 147 -47.38 -14.06 -37.23
CA GLU A 147 -47.35 -12.74 -36.60
C GLU A 147 -47.73 -12.84 -35.13
N LYS A 148 -48.74 -13.65 -34.82
CA LYS A 148 -49.16 -13.94 -33.44
C LYS A 148 -48.07 -14.64 -32.66
N GLU A 149 -47.46 -15.68 -33.24
CA GLU A 149 -46.37 -16.44 -32.60
C GLU A 149 -45.18 -15.53 -32.26
N ARG A 150 -44.80 -14.62 -33.16
CA ARG A 150 -43.73 -13.65 -32.93
C ARG A 150 -44.04 -12.69 -31.79
N VAL A 151 -45.26 -12.13 -31.73
CA VAL A 151 -45.67 -11.26 -30.63
C VAL A 151 -45.66 -12.01 -29.30
N LEU A 152 -46.13 -13.25 -29.27
CA LEU A 152 -46.12 -14.05 -28.04
C LEU A 152 -44.69 -14.33 -27.56
N ALA A 153 -43.80 -14.77 -28.44
CA ALA A 153 -42.38 -14.98 -28.12
C ALA A 153 -41.71 -13.68 -27.65
N GLY A 154 -42.03 -12.54 -28.28
CA GLY A 154 -41.55 -11.23 -27.88
C GLY A 154 -42.06 -10.81 -26.50
N LEU A 155 -43.34 -11.05 -26.20
CA LEU A 155 -43.94 -10.77 -24.89
C LEU A 155 -43.32 -11.63 -23.78
N GLU A 156 -43.02 -12.90 -24.05
CA GLU A 156 -42.32 -13.77 -23.11
C GLU A 156 -40.93 -13.22 -22.77
N LYS A 157 -40.16 -12.82 -23.79
CA LYS A 157 -38.86 -12.19 -23.58
C LYS A 157 -39.00 -10.89 -22.80
N PHE A 158 -39.97 -10.06 -23.16
CA PHE A 158 -40.24 -8.79 -22.49
C PHE A 158 -40.50 -8.99 -20.99
N GLN A 159 -41.41 -9.89 -20.61
CA GLN A 159 -41.71 -10.16 -19.21
C GLN A 159 -40.53 -10.73 -18.42
N ARG A 160 -39.67 -11.51 -19.08
CA ARG A 160 -38.53 -12.18 -18.43
C ARG A 160 -37.34 -11.24 -18.19
N GLU A 161 -37.06 -10.34 -19.14
CA GLU A 161 -35.77 -9.65 -19.20
C GLU A 161 -35.85 -8.12 -19.12
N ILE A 162 -37.04 -7.54 -19.31
CA ILE A 162 -37.22 -6.08 -19.45
C ILE A 162 -37.98 -5.54 -18.24
N ARG A 163 -37.41 -4.50 -17.60
CA ARG A 163 -37.95 -3.91 -16.37
C ARG A 163 -38.96 -2.79 -16.60
N ILE A 164 -39.00 -2.24 -17.82
CA ILE A 164 -39.94 -1.20 -18.24
C ILE A 164 -41.34 -1.80 -18.30
N LYS A 165 -42.38 -1.04 -17.92
CA LYS A 165 -43.76 -1.52 -18.04
C LYS A 165 -44.25 -1.37 -19.46
N LEU A 166 -44.97 -2.37 -19.96
CA LEU A 166 -45.54 -2.32 -21.31
C LEU A 166 -46.49 -1.12 -21.54
N SER A 167 -47.12 -0.63 -20.46
CA SER A 167 -47.96 0.57 -20.45
C SER A 167 -47.19 1.87 -20.74
N GLU A 168 -45.89 1.91 -20.42
CA GLU A 168 -45.03 3.08 -20.60
C GLU A 168 -44.58 3.24 -22.07
N LEU A 169 -44.66 2.17 -22.87
CA LEU A 169 -44.37 2.21 -24.30
C LEU A 169 -45.54 2.76 -25.11
N SER A 170 -45.27 3.52 -26.16
CA SER A 170 -46.23 3.93 -27.18
C SER A 170 -46.68 2.77 -28.06
N GLN A 171 -47.76 2.96 -28.82
CA GLN A 171 -48.24 1.93 -29.75
C GLN A 171 -47.17 1.54 -30.80
N LYS A 172 -46.38 2.51 -31.28
CA LYS A 172 -45.31 2.24 -32.26
C LYS A 172 -44.19 1.38 -31.66
N GLU A 173 -43.82 1.65 -30.41
CA GLU A 173 -42.77 0.88 -29.72
C GLU A 173 -43.26 -0.53 -29.37
N ARG A 174 -44.52 -0.70 -28.97
CA ARG A 174 -45.11 -2.02 -28.72
C ARG A 174 -45.09 -2.91 -29.96
N LYS A 175 -45.23 -2.35 -31.16
CA LYS A 175 -45.10 -3.11 -32.42
C LYS A 175 -43.72 -3.73 -32.62
N LEU A 176 -42.67 -3.17 -32.00
CA LEU A 176 -41.33 -3.77 -32.05
C LEU A 176 -41.27 -5.14 -31.36
N ILE A 177 -42.20 -5.44 -30.44
CA ILE A 177 -42.24 -6.74 -29.75
C ILE A 177 -42.50 -7.89 -30.72
N GLY A 178 -43.31 -7.66 -31.76
CA GLY A 178 -43.55 -8.64 -32.83
C GLY A 178 -42.46 -8.70 -33.88
N HIS A 179 -41.43 -7.86 -33.78
CA HIS A 179 -40.36 -7.79 -34.77
C HIS A 179 -39.39 -8.98 -34.63
N PRO A 180 -38.94 -9.63 -35.73
CA PRO A 180 -38.06 -10.80 -35.66
C PRO A 180 -36.79 -10.58 -34.85
N LEU A 181 -36.18 -9.38 -34.95
CA LEU A 181 -34.99 -9.03 -34.17
C LEU A 181 -35.20 -9.00 -32.66
N PHE A 182 -36.43 -8.77 -32.20
CA PHE A 182 -36.71 -8.53 -30.79
C PHE A 182 -36.40 -9.76 -29.93
N VAL A 183 -36.71 -10.95 -30.45
CA VAL A 183 -36.45 -12.23 -29.78
C VAL A 183 -35.01 -12.74 -29.95
N THR A 184 -34.19 -12.05 -30.75
CA THR A 184 -32.78 -12.39 -30.94
C THR A 184 -31.91 -11.88 -29.80
N GLY A 185 -30.65 -12.32 -29.74
CA GLY A 185 -29.68 -11.82 -28.76
C GLY A 185 -29.05 -10.45 -29.11
N LEU A 186 -29.41 -9.83 -30.25
CA LEU A 186 -28.72 -8.62 -30.73
C LEU A 186 -28.92 -7.42 -29.81
N LEU A 187 -30.16 -7.24 -29.32
CA LEU A 187 -30.60 -6.07 -28.52
C LEU A 187 -30.56 -6.33 -27.01
N ASP A 188 -30.01 -7.48 -26.58
CA ASP A 188 -29.97 -7.86 -25.18
C ASP A 188 -29.21 -6.82 -24.35
N GLY A 189 -29.79 -6.38 -23.24
CA GLY A 189 -29.23 -5.35 -22.37
C GLY A 189 -29.62 -3.92 -22.72
N LEU A 190 -29.80 -3.58 -24.01
CA LEU A 190 -30.17 -2.23 -24.47
C LEU A 190 -31.62 -1.86 -24.16
N LEU A 191 -32.51 -2.85 -24.20
CA LEU A 191 -33.97 -2.67 -24.09
C LEU A 191 -34.46 -2.28 -22.68
N ASN A 192 -33.57 -2.23 -21.68
CA ASN A 192 -33.89 -1.73 -20.34
C ASN A 192 -33.78 -0.20 -20.22
N GLN A 193 -33.31 0.49 -21.27
CA GLN A 193 -33.32 1.95 -21.33
C GLN A 193 -34.54 2.43 -22.14
N GLU A 194 -35.33 3.34 -21.58
CA GLU A 194 -36.55 3.85 -22.22
C GLU A 194 -36.27 4.51 -23.57
N SER A 195 -35.19 5.31 -23.66
CA SER A 195 -34.79 5.99 -24.90
C SER A 195 -34.46 5.04 -26.05
N THR A 196 -34.03 3.81 -25.77
CA THR A 196 -33.72 2.81 -26.80
C THR A 196 -34.95 2.46 -27.64
N TRP A 197 -36.12 2.36 -27.02
CA TRP A 197 -37.36 2.00 -27.69
C TRP A 197 -37.76 3.03 -28.73
N GLU A 198 -37.72 4.30 -28.35
CA GLU A 198 -37.98 5.41 -29.25
C GLU A 198 -36.96 5.42 -30.41
N MET A 199 -35.66 5.31 -30.11
CA MET A 199 -34.58 5.31 -31.10
C MET A 199 -34.69 4.16 -32.11
N LEU A 200 -35.17 2.98 -31.70
CA LEU A 200 -35.42 1.85 -32.62
C LEU A 200 -36.51 2.15 -33.65
N THR A 201 -37.41 3.10 -33.36
CA THR A 201 -38.45 3.53 -34.30
C THR A 201 -37.98 4.60 -35.28
N TRP A 202 -36.76 5.11 -35.14
CA TRP A 202 -36.22 6.13 -36.05
C TRP A 202 -35.94 5.56 -37.44
N PRO A 203 -36.09 6.35 -38.51
CA PRO A 203 -35.87 5.89 -39.89
C PRO A 203 -34.49 5.27 -40.09
N GLY A 204 -34.43 4.14 -40.81
CA GLY A 204 -33.18 3.46 -41.17
C GLY A 204 -32.51 2.63 -40.08
N VAL A 205 -32.82 2.84 -38.80
CA VAL A 205 -32.18 2.12 -37.68
C VAL A 205 -32.52 0.63 -37.71
N LEU A 206 -33.80 0.28 -37.66
CA LEU A 206 -34.23 -1.11 -37.61
C LEU A 206 -33.83 -1.93 -38.85
N PRO A 207 -34.01 -1.43 -40.11
CA PRO A 207 -33.53 -2.13 -41.30
C PRO A 207 -32.01 -2.37 -41.32
N LEU A 208 -31.22 -1.41 -40.81
CA LEU A 208 -29.78 -1.58 -40.72
C LEU A 208 -29.40 -2.68 -39.71
N LEU A 209 -30.08 -2.72 -38.56
CA LEU A 209 -29.88 -3.79 -37.57
C LEU A 209 -30.27 -5.17 -38.13
N GLU A 210 -31.34 -5.25 -38.93
CA GLU A 210 -31.75 -6.49 -39.61
C GLU A 210 -30.65 -6.97 -40.56
N LYS A 211 -30.11 -6.05 -41.35
CA LYS A 211 -29.01 -6.34 -42.26
C LYS A 211 -27.78 -6.86 -41.50
N ILE A 212 -27.38 -6.20 -40.42
CA ILE A 212 -26.26 -6.63 -39.58
C ILE A 212 -26.51 -8.04 -39.02
N TYR A 213 -27.70 -8.28 -38.48
CA TYR A 213 -28.07 -9.57 -37.91
C TYR A 213 -28.10 -10.70 -38.96
N SER A 214 -28.59 -10.40 -40.17
CA SER A 214 -28.65 -11.35 -41.27
C SER A 214 -27.27 -11.85 -41.70
N ILE A 215 -26.24 -11.01 -41.56
CA ILE A 215 -24.85 -11.35 -41.87
C ILE A 215 -24.21 -12.15 -40.73
N ASP A 216 -24.32 -11.67 -39.48
CA ASP A 216 -23.81 -12.39 -38.30
C ASP A 216 -24.86 -12.49 -37.18
N PRO A 217 -25.65 -13.58 -37.13
CA PRO A 217 -26.68 -13.79 -36.11
C PRO A 217 -26.12 -13.93 -34.67
N ARG A 218 -24.80 -14.05 -34.52
CA ARG A 218 -24.11 -14.14 -33.21
C ARG A 218 -23.75 -12.76 -32.65
N GLN A 219 -23.92 -11.70 -33.43
CA GLN A 219 -23.58 -10.35 -33.02
C GLN A 219 -24.44 -9.89 -31.84
N ARG A 220 -23.82 -9.10 -30.96
CA ARG A 220 -24.49 -8.37 -29.87
C ARG A 220 -24.15 -6.90 -29.98
N LEU A 221 -25.09 -6.04 -29.60
CA LEU A 221 -24.93 -4.60 -29.67
C LEU A 221 -24.81 -4.02 -28.27
N TRP A 222 -23.77 -3.21 -28.06
CA TRP A 222 -23.56 -2.45 -26.83
C TRP A 222 -23.94 -0.99 -27.04
N ASP A 223 -24.14 -0.24 -25.95
CA ASP A 223 -24.63 1.15 -25.97
C ASP A 223 -23.85 2.03 -26.97
N THR A 224 -22.52 1.95 -26.96
CA THR A 224 -21.65 2.75 -27.84
C THR A 224 -21.94 2.52 -29.32
N GLN A 225 -22.14 1.25 -29.73
CA GLN A 225 -22.38 0.91 -31.13
C GLN A 225 -23.80 1.28 -31.53
N PHE A 226 -24.78 1.06 -30.64
CA PHE A 226 -26.16 1.42 -30.88
C PHE A 226 -26.31 2.92 -31.13
N HIS A 227 -25.72 3.77 -30.28
CA HIS A 227 -25.77 5.22 -30.48
C HIS A 227 -25.12 5.66 -31.79
N GLN A 228 -23.98 5.08 -32.19
CA GLN A 228 -23.36 5.39 -33.48
C GLN A 228 -24.23 4.99 -34.67
N ILE A 229 -24.95 3.87 -34.57
CA ILE A 229 -25.93 3.45 -35.58
C ILE A 229 -27.07 4.44 -35.65
N VAL A 230 -27.64 4.81 -34.50
CA VAL A 230 -28.76 5.75 -34.41
C VAL A 230 -28.41 7.12 -34.98
N GLU A 231 -27.19 7.61 -34.74
CA GLU A 231 -26.72 8.92 -35.23
C GLU A 231 -26.52 8.97 -36.76
N ALA A 232 -26.21 7.84 -37.40
CA ALA A 232 -25.75 7.82 -38.80
C ALA A 232 -26.30 6.63 -39.62
N ALA A 233 -27.51 6.15 -39.32
CA ALA A 233 -28.05 4.91 -39.86
C ALA A 233 -28.05 4.85 -41.40
N GLU A 234 -28.57 5.88 -42.07
CA GLU A 234 -28.65 5.92 -43.54
C GLU A 234 -27.26 5.93 -44.19
N GLU A 235 -26.31 6.71 -43.64
CA GLU A 235 -24.95 6.80 -44.17
C GLU A 235 -24.18 5.49 -43.96
N ILE A 236 -24.32 4.88 -42.78
CA ILE A 236 -23.77 3.55 -42.47
C ILE A 236 -24.35 2.50 -43.43
N GLN A 237 -25.66 2.52 -43.66
CA GLN A 237 -26.30 1.57 -44.57
C GLN A 237 -25.75 1.71 -46.00
N ALA A 238 -25.67 2.93 -46.53
CA ALA A 238 -25.14 3.18 -47.87
C ALA A 238 -23.67 2.72 -48.02
N LEU A 239 -22.83 2.98 -47.01
CA LEU A 239 -21.44 2.54 -47.03
C LEU A 239 -21.31 1.02 -46.89
N LEU A 240 -22.16 0.35 -46.11
CA LEU A 240 -22.20 -1.12 -46.05
C LEU A 240 -22.60 -1.72 -47.40
N GLU A 241 -23.52 -1.10 -48.13
CA GLU A 241 -23.89 -1.52 -49.49
C GLU A 241 -22.73 -1.39 -50.48
N GLN A 242 -21.83 -0.43 -50.28
CA GLN A 242 -20.61 -0.29 -51.05
C GLN A 242 -19.52 -1.29 -50.64
N VAL A 243 -19.35 -1.52 -49.33
CA VAL A 243 -18.23 -2.27 -48.76
C VAL A 243 -18.44 -3.79 -48.81
N LEU A 244 -19.62 -4.29 -48.45
CA LEU A 244 -19.88 -5.73 -48.33
C LEU A 244 -19.66 -6.51 -49.64
N PRO A 245 -20.08 -6.02 -50.83
CA PRO A 245 -19.87 -6.74 -52.08
C PRO A 245 -18.41 -6.95 -52.46
N CYS A 246 -17.47 -6.25 -51.83
CA CYS A 246 -16.04 -6.43 -52.04
C CYS A 246 -15.47 -7.70 -51.36
N PHE A 247 -16.27 -8.42 -50.58
CA PHE A 247 -15.88 -9.58 -49.78
C PHE A 247 -16.77 -10.81 -50.06
N GLU A 248 -16.18 -12.01 -49.96
CA GLU A 248 -16.92 -13.28 -49.99
C GLU A 248 -17.81 -13.44 -48.74
N GLU A 249 -18.87 -14.25 -48.76
CA GLU A 249 -19.85 -14.36 -47.67
C GLU A 249 -19.19 -14.66 -46.30
N GLU A 250 -18.24 -15.60 -46.25
CA GLU A 250 -17.50 -15.94 -45.02
C GLU A 250 -16.67 -14.75 -44.50
N GLN A 251 -16.15 -13.93 -45.40
CA GLN A 251 -15.38 -12.73 -45.07
C GLN A 251 -16.27 -11.59 -44.58
N GLN A 252 -17.51 -11.48 -45.07
CA GLN A 252 -18.47 -10.47 -44.59
C GLN A 252 -18.79 -10.65 -43.11
N VAL A 253 -18.94 -11.90 -42.65
CA VAL A 253 -19.13 -12.21 -41.22
C VAL A 253 -17.94 -11.70 -40.40
N LEU A 254 -16.71 -11.99 -40.83
CA LEU A 254 -15.50 -11.53 -40.16
C LEU A 254 -15.39 -10.01 -40.17
N LEU A 255 -15.75 -9.36 -41.28
CA LEU A 255 -15.76 -7.91 -41.41
C LEU A 255 -16.71 -7.26 -40.40
N ILE A 256 -17.96 -7.73 -40.32
CA ILE A 256 -18.95 -7.20 -39.37
C ILE A 256 -18.43 -7.32 -37.93
N ARG A 257 -17.82 -8.46 -37.57
CA ARG A 257 -17.22 -8.63 -36.24
C ARG A 257 -16.10 -7.61 -35.97
N ARG A 258 -15.15 -7.45 -36.90
CA ARG A 258 -14.01 -6.51 -36.74
C ARG A 258 -14.47 -5.07 -36.67
N TRP A 259 -15.44 -4.71 -37.51
CA TRP A 259 -16.06 -3.39 -37.55
C TRP A 259 -16.75 -3.06 -36.22
N MET A 260 -17.55 -3.99 -35.69
CA MET A 260 -18.23 -3.81 -34.41
C MET A 260 -17.25 -3.74 -33.22
N GLU A 261 -16.18 -4.54 -33.22
CA GLU A 261 -15.15 -4.55 -32.16
C GLU A 261 -14.38 -3.22 -32.02
N ASN A 262 -14.35 -2.38 -33.06
CA ASN A 262 -13.54 -1.16 -33.08
C ASN A 262 -14.25 0.10 -32.57
N GLU A 263 -15.58 0.07 -32.43
CA GLU A 263 -16.39 1.17 -31.87
C GLU A 263 -16.21 2.53 -32.59
N ARG A 264 -15.92 2.51 -33.90
CA ARG A 264 -15.85 3.72 -34.77
C ARG A 264 -16.54 3.47 -36.10
N LEU A 265 -17.81 3.10 -36.02
CA LEU A 265 -18.56 2.45 -37.08
C LEU A 265 -18.55 3.25 -38.41
N LEU A 266 -18.98 4.50 -38.37
CA LEU A 266 -19.05 5.33 -39.57
C LEU A 266 -17.67 5.63 -40.18
N TYR A 267 -16.68 5.95 -39.32
CA TYR A 267 -15.32 6.27 -39.76
C TYR A 267 -14.67 5.07 -40.45
N ASP A 268 -14.79 3.89 -39.86
CA ASP A 268 -14.18 2.67 -40.38
C ASP A 268 -14.75 2.33 -41.77
N LEU A 269 -16.06 2.45 -41.96
CA LEU A 269 -16.68 2.23 -43.28
C LEU A 269 -16.24 3.26 -44.32
N LYS A 270 -16.06 4.54 -43.94
CA LYS A 270 -15.52 5.57 -44.85
C LYS A 270 -14.09 5.24 -45.30
N CYS A 271 -13.26 4.78 -44.37
CA CYS A 271 -11.91 4.32 -44.70
C CYS A 271 -11.94 3.10 -45.63
N LEU A 272 -12.76 2.09 -45.32
CA LEU A 272 -12.90 0.89 -46.15
C LEU A 272 -13.38 1.24 -47.56
N ALA A 273 -14.45 2.03 -47.68
CA ALA A 273 -14.99 2.46 -48.98
C ALA A 273 -13.94 3.15 -49.86
N ARG A 274 -13.02 3.91 -49.25
CA ARG A 274 -11.89 4.54 -49.93
C ARG A 274 -10.80 3.55 -50.35
N MET A 275 -10.47 2.58 -49.50
CA MET A 275 -9.30 1.71 -49.67
C MET A 275 -9.57 0.45 -50.50
N LEU A 276 -10.79 -0.12 -50.41
CA LEU A 276 -11.12 -1.40 -51.04
C LEU A 276 -10.95 -1.47 -52.56
N PRO A 277 -11.14 -0.41 -53.36
CA PRO A 277 -10.92 -0.46 -54.81
C PRO A 277 -9.50 -0.89 -55.20
N ASP A 278 -8.51 -0.54 -54.39
CA ASP A 278 -7.09 -0.80 -54.66
C ASP A 278 -6.55 -2.05 -53.93
N MET A 279 -7.37 -2.70 -53.08
CA MET A 279 -6.93 -3.85 -52.27
C MET A 279 -7.09 -5.20 -52.97
N GLY A 280 -6.00 -5.97 -53.04
CA GLY A 280 -5.99 -7.35 -53.53
C GLY A 280 -6.59 -8.37 -52.56
N LYS A 281 -6.77 -9.62 -53.02
CA LYS A 281 -7.36 -10.72 -52.20
C LYS A 281 -6.58 -10.96 -50.91
N LYS A 282 -5.24 -11.01 -50.98
CA LYS A 282 -4.37 -11.24 -49.83
C LYS A 282 -4.46 -10.12 -48.78
N GLU A 283 -4.51 -8.86 -49.22
CA GLU A 283 -4.62 -7.70 -48.31
C GLU A 283 -5.96 -7.68 -47.57
N LYS A 284 -7.04 -8.15 -48.21
CA LYS A 284 -8.34 -8.33 -47.58
C LYS A 284 -8.33 -9.45 -46.53
N GLU A 285 -7.65 -10.56 -46.80
CA GLU A 285 -7.46 -11.64 -45.83
C GLU A 285 -6.64 -11.16 -44.62
N GLU A 286 -5.56 -10.43 -44.85
CA GLU A 286 -4.71 -9.85 -43.80
C GLU A 286 -5.48 -8.84 -42.94
N LEU A 287 -6.28 -7.95 -43.56
CA LEU A 287 -7.16 -6.99 -42.88
C LEU A 287 -8.09 -7.67 -41.86
N LEU A 288 -8.67 -8.83 -42.23
CA LEU A 288 -9.67 -9.53 -41.41
C LEU A 288 -9.05 -10.46 -40.35
N GLY A 289 -7.76 -10.80 -40.49
CA GLY A 289 -7.07 -11.77 -39.65
C GLY A 289 -7.12 -11.47 -38.15
N SER A 290 -7.03 -10.20 -37.75
CA SER A 290 -7.13 -9.79 -36.35
C SER A 290 -7.66 -8.36 -36.19
N ARG A 291 -8.13 -8.00 -34.99
CA ARG A 291 -8.54 -6.62 -34.69
C ARG A 291 -7.38 -5.63 -34.85
N ALA A 292 -6.15 -6.02 -34.49
CA ALA A 292 -5.00 -5.14 -34.67
C ALA A 292 -4.68 -4.91 -36.14
N ALA A 293 -4.73 -5.96 -36.98
CA ALA A 293 -4.55 -5.84 -38.42
C ALA A 293 -5.60 -4.91 -39.03
N TYR A 294 -6.87 -5.12 -38.67
CA TYR A 294 -7.99 -4.27 -39.09
C TYR A 294 -7.72 -2.79 -38.80
N VAL A 295 -7.38 -2.46 -37.55
CA VAL A 295 -7.13 -1.08 -37.11
C VAL A 295 -5.87 -0.49 -37.76
N LEU A 296 -4.78 -1.24 -37.90
CA LEU A 296 -3.56 -0.75 -38.54
C LEU A 296 -3.80 -0.39 -40.01
N THR A 297 -4.54 -1.23 -40.73
CA THR A 297 -4.88 -0.98 -42.14
C THR A 297 -5.76 0.26 -42.29
N LEU A 298 -6.84 0.40 -41.51
CA LEU A 298 -7.75 1.56 -41.61
C LEU A 298 -7.09 2.91 -41.32
N TYR A 299 -6.07 2.90 -40.46
CA TYR A 299 -5.30 4.10 -40.10
C TYR A 299 -4.02 4.24 -40.92
N GLU A 300 -3.80 3.37 -41.91
CA GLU A 300 -2.66 3.38 -42.83
C GLU A 300 -1.30 3.34 -42.10
N ILE A 301 -1.21 2.58 -41.00
CA ILE A 301 0.01 2.44 -40.19
C ILE A 301 0.71 1.13 -40.54
N ARG A 302 1.98 1.23 -40.94
CA ARG A 302 2.85 0.08 -41.24
C ARG A 302 3.86 -0.16 -40.11
N LEU A 303 3.92 -1.39 -39.62
CA LEU A 303 4.81 -1.82 -38.53
C LEU A 303 5.60 -3.06 -38.98
N ASP A 304 6.56 -2.86 -39.88
CA ASP A 304 7.27 -3.94 -40.59
C ASP A 304 8.01 -4.91 -39.66
N ASN A 305 8.38 -4.48 -38.45
CA ASN A 305 9.15 -5.28 -37.50
C ASN A 305 8.29 -5.99 -36.44
N ILE A 306 6.95 -5.86 -36.51
CA ILE A 306 6.01 -6.42 -35.53
C ILE A 306 5.20 -7.54 -36.19
N HIS A 307 5.36 -8.77 -35.68
CA HIS A 307 4.50 -9.89 -36.04
C HIS A 307 3.32 -9.97 -35.08
N LEU A 308 2.12 -9.60 -35.55
CA LEU A 308 0.92 -9.48 -34.72
C LEU A 308 0.52 -10.79 -34.01
N GLU A 309 0.80 -11.93 -34.65
CA GLU A 309 0.51 -13.28 -34.13
C GLU A 309 1.33 -13.64 -32.89
N GLU A 310 2.48 -13.00 -32.69
CA GLU A 310 3.38 -13.23 -31.55
C GLU A 310 3.05 -12.32 -30.35
N LEU A 311 2.15 -11.35 -30.52
CA LEU A 311 1.82 -10.40 -29.47
C LEU A 311 0.87 -11.03 -28.45
N SER A 312 1.17 -10.83 -27.17
CA SER A 312 0.23 -11.11 -26.09
C SER A 312 -1.02 -10.22 -26.19
N THR A 313 -2.08 -10.61 -25.47
CA THR A 313 -3.31 -9.82 -25.36
C THR A 313 -3.04 -8.38 -24.88
N GLY A 314 -2.16 -8.21 -23.88
CA GLY A 314 -1.81 -6.88 -23.36
C GLY A 314 -1.07 -6.00 -24.37
N GLN A 315 -0.11 -6.59 -25.09
CA GLN A 315 0.61 -5.90 -26.18
C GLN A 315 -0.32 -5.49 -27.31
N THR A 316 -1.22 -6.38 -27.71
CA THR A 316 -2.23 -6.12 -28.73
C THR A 316 -3.15 -4.97 -28.31
N GLN A 317 -3.58 -4.94 -27.05
CA GLN A 317 -4.47 -3.88 -26.53
C GLN A 317 -3.80 -2.51 -26.51
N VAL A 318 -2.56 -2.40 -26.02
CA VAL A 318 -1.86 -1.11 -26.00
C VAL A 318 -1.52 -0.62 -27.41
N LEU A 319 -1.22 -1.54 -28.35
CA LEU A 319 -1.01 -1.23 -29.76
C LEU A 319 -2.26 -0.61 -30.39
N ILE A 320 -3.42 -1.27 -30.23
CA ILE A 320 -4.71 -0.76 -30.74
C ILE A 320 -5.01 0.61 -30.14
N TYR A 321 -4.84 0.77 -28.82
CA TYR A 321 -5.04 2.06 -28.16
C TYR A 321 -4.11 3.14 -28.73
N ALA A 322 -2.83 2.81 -28.96
CA ALA A 322 -1.84 3.73 -29.50
C ALA A 322 -2.23 4.22 -30.90
N VAL A 323 -2.76 3.36 -31.76
CA VAL A 323 -3.30 3.73 -33.07
C VAL A 323 -4.49 4.68 -32.92
N LEU A 324 -5.54 4.24 -32.21
CA LEU A 324 -6.81 4.98 -32.07
C LEU A 324 -6.65 6.34 -31.38
N SER A 325 -5.61 6.49 -30.56
CA SER A 325 -5.29 7.71 -29.81
C SER A 325 -4.15 8.53 -30.44
N GLY A 326 -3.71 8.19 -31.65
CA GLY A 326 -2.71 8.95 -32.40
C GLY A 326 -1.32 9.00 -31.75
N LYS A 327 -0.90 7.93 -31.06
CA LYS A 327 0.40 7.84 -30.36
C LYS A 327 1.54 7.49 -31.32
N LYS A 328 1.74 8.34 -32.34
CA LYS A 328 2.70 8.11 -33.43
C LYS A 328 4.14 7.87 -32.96
N HIS A 329 4.62 8.62 -31.96
CA HIS A 329 5.98 8.42 -31.44
C HIS A 329 6.13 7.04 -30.79
N PHE A 330 5.15 6.63 -29.99
CA PHE A 330 5.16 5.31 -29.37
C PHE A 330 5.11 4.18 -30.41
N LEU A 331 4.28 4.33 -31.45
CA LEU A 331 4.18 3.35 -32.55
C LEU A 331 5.52 3.19 -33.29
N ASN A 332 6.19 4.29 -33.62
CA ASN A 332 7.52 4.24 -34.22
C ASN A 332 8.53 3.57 -33.28
N LEU A 333 8.49 3.90 -31.99
CA LEU A 333 9.38 3.33 -30.98
C LEU A 333 9.24 1.80 -30.89
N ILE A 334 8.01 1.28 -30.80
CA ILE A 334 7.79 -0.17 -30.71
C ILE A 334 8.10 -0.88 -32.02
N ASN A 335 8.02 -0.19 -33.17
CA ASN A 335 8.42 -0.75 -34.46
C ASN A 335 9.96 -0.83 -34.55
N GLU A 336 10.67 0.23 -34.19
CA GLU A 336 12.15 0.26 -34.20
C GLU A 336 12.76 -0.70 -33.17
N HIS A 337 12.07 -0.90 -32.03
CA HIS A 337 12.54 -1.72 -30.92
C HIS A 337 11.56 -2.86 -30.58
N SER A 338 11.09 -3.60 -31.58
CA SER A 338 10.09 -4.64 -31.43
C SER A 338 10.48 -5.74 -30.44
N ASP A 339 11.76 -6.11 -30.38
CA ASP A 339 12.28 -7.06 -29.39
C ASP A 339 12.11 -6.59 -27.94
N ALA A 340 12.28 -5.30 -27.68
CA ALA A 340 12.07 -4.74 -26.34
C ALA A 340 10.59 -4.73 -25.97
N PHE A 341 9.72 -4.42 -26.93
CA PHE A 341 8.27 -4.49 -26.74
C PHE A 341 7.78 -5.93 -26.51
N ARG A 342 8.30 -6.92 -27.25
CA ARG A 342 8.01 -8.35 -27.07
C ARG A 342 8.39 -8.87 -25.69
N LYS A 343 9.48 -8.36 -25.12
CA LYS A 343 9.99 -8.74 -23.79
C LYS A 343 9.18 -8.18 -22.61
N LEU A 344 8.18 -7.33 -22.85
CA LEU A 344 7.31 -6.86 -21.78
C LEU A 344 6.53 -8.03 -21.16
N GLY A 345 6.68 -8.24 -19.86
CA GLY A 345 5.93 -9.27 -19.14
C GLY A 345 4.43 -8.98 -19.08
N TYR A 346 3.62 -10.01 -18.82
CA TYR A 346 2.15 -9.91 -18.72
C TYR A 346 1.65 -8.82 -17.77
N PHE A 347 2.40 -8.56 -16.70
CA PHE A 347 2.09 -7.54 -15.70
C PHE A 347 2.97 -6.29 -15.85
N SER A 348 3.45 -5.96 -17.06
CA SER A 348 4.26 -4.77 -17.25
C SER A 348 3.42 -3.49 -17.11
N LEU A 349 3.99 -2.47 -16.47
CA LEU A 349 3.37 -1.14 -16.33
C LEU A 349 2.86 -0.56 -17.66
N LEU A 350 3.61 -0.74 -18.76
CA LEU A 350 3.23 -0.22 -20.08
C LEU A 350 2.06 -0.97 -20.73
N LEU A 351 1.74 -2.17 -20.24
CA LEU A 351 0.61 -2.96 -20.71
C LEU A 351 -0.65 -2.75 -19.84
N ASP A 352 -0.58 -1.97 -18.75
CA ASP A 352 -1.70 -1.72 -17.86
C ASP A 352 -2.66 -0.66 -18.45
N PRO A 353 -3.90 -1.03 -18.84
CA PRO A 353 -4.88 -0.10 -19.40
C PRO A 353 -5.23 1.05 -18.46
N TYR A 354 -5.17 0.83 -17.14
CA TYR A 354 -5.42 1.90 -16.17
C TYR A 354 -4.35 2.99 -16.26
N VAL A 355 -3.11 2.62 -16.57
CA VAL A 355 -1.97 3.55 -16.64
C VAL A 355 -1.93 4.29 -17.96
N TYR A 356 -1.88 3.58 -19.11
CA TYR A 356 -1.67 4.25 -20.39
C TYR A 356 -2.90 5.01 -20.92
N ARG A 357 -4.11 4.72 -20.40
CA ARG A 357 -5.33 5.46 -20.77
C ARG A 357 -5.52 6.73 -19.93
N ARG A 358 -5.04 6.77 -18.69
CA ARG A 358 -5.37 7.84 -17.73
C ARG A 358 -4.17 8.63 -17.21
N PHE A 359 -3.00 8.00 -17.04
CA PHE A 359 -1.90 8.60 -16.29
C PHE A 359 -0.61 8.75 -17.09
N LEU A 360 -0.36 7.91 -18.10
CA LEU A 360 0.88 7.98 -18.88
C LEU A 360 0.60 8.32 -20.33
N ASN A 361 1.18 9.41 -20.82
CA ASN A 361 1.20 9.68 -22.24
C ASN A 361 2.25 8.81 -22.94
N LEU A 362 1.82 7.79 -23.69
CA LEU A 362 2.73 6.87 -24.38
C LEU A 362 3.74 7.57 -25.31
N ASN A 363 3.40 8.74 -25.87
CA ASN A 363 4.34 9.50 -26.72
C ASN A 363 5.53 10.10 -25.96
N THR A 364 5.56 10.06 -24.62
CA THR A 364 6.74 10.50 -23.84
C THR A 364 7.67 9.35 -23.49
N VAL A 365 7.31 8.11 -23.83
CA VAL A 365 8.14 6.91 -23.58
C VAL A 365 9.25 6.87 -24.63
N ASN A 366 10.48 6.61 -24.19
CA ASN A 366 11.64 6.39 -25.07
C ASN A 366 12.16 4.94 -24.96
N GLU A 367 13.18 4.62 -25.75
CA GLU A 367 13.80 3.29 -25.82
C GLU A 367 14.26 2.77 -24.45
N LYS A 368 14.88 3.63 -23.63
CA LYS A 368 15.29 3.26 -22.28
C LYS A 368 14.09 2.93 -21.40
N ASN A 369 13.02 3.72 -21.46
CA ASN A 369 11.80 3.46 -20.70
C ASN A 369 11.14 2.14 -21.12
N LEU A 370 11.11 1.85 -22.43
CA LEU A 370 10.58 0.58 -22.95
C LEU A 370 11.36 -0.62 -22.41
N ARG A 371 12.69 -0.55 -22.38
CA ARG A 371 13.54 -1.60 -21.78
C ARG A 371 13.34 -1.72 -20.27
N ASP A 372 13.33 -0.60 -19.56
CA ASP A 372 13.11 -0.57 -18.10
C ASP A 372 11.74 -1.17 -17.73
N ALA A 373 10.73 -1.03 -18.59
CA ALA A 373 9.39 -1.55 -18.37
C ALA A 373 9.28 -3.08 -18.36
N ALA A 374 10.26 -3.81 -18.91
CA ALA A 374 10.24 -5.27 -18.95
C ALA A 374 10.25 -5.89 -17.53
N GLY A 375 10.95 -5.26 -16.59
CA GLY A 375 11.00 -5.67 -15.18
C GLY A 375 10.09 -4.88 -14.24
N LEU A 376 9.24 -3.98 -14.77
CA LEU A 376 8.43 -3.07 -13.96
C LEU A 376 6.98 -3.56 -13.90
N PRO A 377 6.49 -4.01 -12.73
CA PRO A 377 5.15 -4.56 -12.61
C PRO A 377 4.06 -3.49 -12.77
N THR A 378 2.79 -3.90 -12.75
CA THR A 378 1.64 -2.99 -12.68
C THR A 378 1.53 -2.34 -11.30
N ILE A 379 0.81 -1.22 -11.23
CA ILE A 379 0.54 -0.56 -9.96
C ILE A 379 -0.53 -1.34 -9.22
N HIS A 380 -0.20 -1.79 -8.00
CA HIS A 380 -1.13 -2.52 -7.14
C HIS A 380 -2.42 -1.71 -6.91
N ASP A 381 -3.58 -2.37 -6.97
CA ASP A 381 -4.90 -1.72 -6.89
C ASP A 381 -5.07 -0.77 -5.70
N ARG A 382 -4.63 -1.16 -4.50
CA ARG A 382 -4.69 -0.33 -3.29
C ARG A 382 -3.96 1.02 -3.41
N CYS A 383 -2.99 1.13 -4.32
CA CYS A 383 -2.20 2.34 -4.55
C CYS A 383 -2.80 3.24 -5.64
N ARG A 384 -3.65 2.70 -6.52
CA ARG A 384 -4.20 3.41 -7.70
C ARG A 384 -5.00 4.65 -7.33
N GLN A 385 -5.67 4.65 -6.19
CA GLN A 385 -6.45 5.77 -5.66
C GLN A 385 -5.60 7.00 -5.27
N TYR A 386 -4.30 6.83 -5.04
CA TYR A 386 -3.41 7.92 -4.65
C TYR A 386 -2.78 8.66 -5.83
N LEU A 387 -3.00 8.18 -7.06
CA LEU A 387 -2.63 8.88 -8.28
C LEU A 387 -3.64 9.98 -8.59
N LYS A 388 -3.50 11.13 -7.91
CA LYS A 388 -4.44 12.25 -7.97
C LYS A 388 -4.26 13.18 -9.18
N ARG A 389 -3.18 13.05 -9.96
CA ARG A 389 -2.87 13.97 -11.07
C ARG A 389 -3.37 13.45 -12.42
N PRO A 390 -3.68 14.35 -13.38
CA PRO A 390 -4.18 13.96 -14.70
C PRO A 390 -3.12 13.27 -15.58
N SER A 391 -1.83 13.47 -15.31
CA SER A 391 -0.74 12.80 -16.01
C SER A 391 0.49 12.71 -15.12
N TYR A 392 1.29 11.68 -15.37
CA TYR A 392 2.58 11.36 -14.76
C TYR A 392 3.58 11.02 -15.86
N THR A 393 4.84 11.31 -15.61
CA THR A 393 5.96 10.84 -16.43
C THR A 393 6.25 9.37 -16.13
N PHE A 394 6.92 8.69 -17.06
CA PHE A 394 7.35 7.30 -16.85
C PHE A 394 8.26 7.17 -15.61
N GLU A 395 9.13 8.15 -15.36
CA GLU A 395 10.05 8.11 -14.21
C GLU A 395 9.34 8.23 -12.87
N GLU A 396 8.27 9.03 -12.79
CA GLU A 396 7.42 9.12 -11.60
C GLU A 396 6.79 7.77 -11.26
N LEU A 397 6.13 7.16 -12.25
CA LEU A 397 5.48 5.87 -12.08
C LEU A 397 6.52 4.80 -11.73
N ARG A 398 7.64 4.71 -12.48
CA ARG A 398 8.74 3.78 -12.20
C ARG A 398 9.28 3.89 -10.78
N THR A 399 9.44 5.11 -10.27
CA THR A 399 9.95 5.32 -8.91
C THR A 399 8.96 4.85 -7.85
N LEU A 400 7.66 4.95 -8.12
CA LEU A 400 6.57 4.61 -7.20
C LEU A 400 6.16 3.14 -7.21
N THR A 401 6.08 2.49 -8.38
CA THR A 401 5.38 1.20 -8.57
C THR A 401 5.82 0.06 -7.63
N THR A 402 7.06 0.07 -7.16
CA THR A 402 7.60 -0.97 -6.26
C THR A 402 7.66 -0.56 -4.80
N ARG A 403 7.00 0.56 -4.42
CA ARG A 403 7.10 1.16 -3.09
C ARG A 403 5.86 0.91 -2.23
N ASP A 404 6.06 1.06 -0.93
CA ASP A 404 4.98 0.96 0.05
C ASP A 404 3.89 2.02 -0.20
N PRO A 405 2.60 1.69 0.00
CA PRO A 405 1.48 2.64 -0.11
C PRO A 405 1.69 4.00 0.58
N VAL A 406 2.45 4.08 1.68
CA VAL A 406 2.73 5.37 2.35
C VAL A 406 3.44 6.37 1.43
N TYR A 407 4.33 5.90 0.55
CA TYR A 407 5.02 6.76 -0.42
C TYR A 407 4.08 7.23 -1.53
N PHE A 408 3.13 6.40 -1.97
CA PHE A 408 2.09 6.82 -2.91
C PHE A 408 1.20 7.92 -2.33
N ARG A 409 0.77 7.74 -1.08
CA ARG A 409 -0.03 8.73 -0.36
C ARG A 409 0.69 10.06 -0.25
N LEU A 410 1.92 10.05 0.28
CA LEU A 410 2.74 11.26 0.41
C LEU A 410 2.98 11.92 -0.95
N TYR A 411 3.33 11.15 -1.98
CA TYR A 411 3.57 11.69 -3.32
C TYR A 411 2.33 12.36 -3.92
N GLY A 412 1.15 11.79 -3.69
CA GLY A 412 -0.13 12.37 -4.10
C GLY A 412 -0.49 13.66 -3.36
N LEU A 413 0.07 13.90 -2.18
CA LEU A 413 -0.13 15.10 -1.35
C LEU A 413 0.89 16.22 -1.65
N LEU A 414 1.99 15.94 -2.37
CA LEU A 414 2.97 16.95 -2.72
C LEU A 414 2.38 18.00 -3.68
N THR A 415 2.49 19.27 -3.32
CA THR A 415 1.92 20.39 -4.09
C THR A 415 2.85 20.92 -5.19
N ASN A 416 4.11 20.49 -5.26
CA ASN A 416 5.04 20.92 -6.31
C ASN A 416 4.48 20.66 -7.71
N GLU A 417 4.56 21.64 -8.61
CA GLU A 417 4.04 21.52 -9.98
C GLU A 417 4.95 20.68 -10.88
N ARG A 418 6.27 20.86 -10.78
CA ARG A 418 7.26 20.14 -11.59
C ARG A 418 7.48 18.71 -11.08
N SER A 419 7.52 17.75 -12.01
CA SER A 419 7.81 16.34 -11.70
C SER A 419 9.17 16.15 -11.06
N ASP A 420 10.19 16.89 -11.52
CA ASP A 420 11.57 16.77 -11.04
C ASP A 420 11.68 17.12 -9.55
N ASP A 421 10.96 18.15 -9.09
CA ASP A 421 10.97 18.57 -7.69
C ASP A 421 10.30 17.51 -6.80
N ARG A 422 9.14 16.98 -7.22
CA ARG A 422 8.48 15.88 -6.51
C ARG A 422 9.35 14.63 -6.48
N LEU A 423 9.96 14.27 -7.60
CA LEU A 423 10.86 13.12 -7.70
C LEU A 423 12.09 13.29 -6.81
N ARG A 424 12.63 14.51 -6.70
CA ARG A 424 13.73 14.81 -5.78
C ARG A 424 13.32 14.53 -4.34
N VAL A 425 12.17 15.02 -3.90
CA VAL A 425 11.62 14.74 -2.56
C VAL A 425 11.49 13.23 -2.35
N LEU A 426 10.82 12.54 -3.26
CA LEU A 426 10.58 11.09 -3.15
C LEU A 426 11.90 10.30 -3.08
N LYS A 427 12.85 10.57 -3.97
CA LYS A 427 14.15 9.88 -4.01
C LYS A 427 14.96 10.11 -2.74
N GLU A 428 14.88 11.31 -2.16
CA GLU A 428 15.54 11.62 -0.89
C GLU A 428 14.94 10.85 0.30
N LEU A 429 13.62 10.69 0.34
CA LEU A 429 12.95 9.90 1.37
C LEU A 429 13.26 8.41 1.22
N LEU A 430 13.18 7.88 -0.01
CA LEU A 430 13.47 6.48 -0.31
C LEU A 430 14.91 6.10 0.03
N LYS A 431 15.88 6.96 -0.31
CA LYS A 431 17.30 6.72 -0.01
C LYS A 431 17.58 6.58 1.49
N ARG A 432 16.76 7.21 2.32
CA ARG A 432 16.93 7.24 3.79
C ARG A 432 15.91 6.39 4.53
N GLU A 433 15.07 5.64 3.81
CA GLU A 433 13.93 4.88 4.38
C GLU A 433 13.12 5.73 5.39
N ALA A 434 12.86 6.98 5.01
CA ALA A 434 12.47 8.03 5.94
C ALA A 434 11.03 7.92 6.46
N LEU A 435 10.18 7.10 5.83
CA LEU A 435 8.77 6.96 6.23
C LEU A 435 8.51 5.58 6.86
N PRO A 436 7.80 5.52 8.00
CA PRO A 436 7.32 4.26 8.56
C PRO A 436 6.24 3.64 7.66
N SER A 437 6.04 2.33 7.76
CA SER A 437 5.03 1.60 6.97
C SER A 437 3.60 2.05 7.25
N ARG A 438 3.33 2.61 8.44
CA ARG A 438 2.06 3.21 8.81
C ARG A 438 2.32 4.59 9.38
N MET A 439 1.63 5.57 8.81
CA MET A 439 1.58 6.96 9.26
C MET A 439 0.14 7.43 9.13
N ASP A 440 -0.29 8.21 10.13
CA ASP A 440 -1.59 8.87 10.16
C ASP A 440 -1.72 9.86 8.98
N GLU A 441 -2.92 10.02 8.43
CA GLU A 441 -3.13 10.87 7.24
C GLU A 441 -2.88 12.35 7.56
N GLU A 442 -3.27 12.85 8.73
CA GLU A 442 -3.04 14.26 9.12
C GLU A 442 -1.55 14.56 9.23
N LYS A 443 -0.80 13.63 9.85
CA LYS A 443 0.66 13.71 9.94
C LYS A 443 1.31 13.67 8.55
N LEU A 444 0.81 12.81 7.66
CA LEU A 444 1.34 12.69 6.31
C LEU A 444 1.08 13.95 5.47
N GLU A 445 -0.09 14.57 5.63
CA GLU A 445 -0.44 15.86 5.00
C GLU A 445 0.46 16.99 5.49
N ALA A 446 0.66 17.10 6.80
CA ALA A 446 1.55 18.11 7.39
C ALA A 446 2.99 17.95 6.88
N LEU A 447 3.50 16.72 6.86
CA LEU A 447 4.84 16.41 6.33
C LEU A 447 4.94 16.72 4.83
N ALA A 448 3.94 16.33 4.03
CA ALA A 448 3.91 16.61 2.60
C ALA A 448 3.90 18.12 2.32
N ALA A 449 3.20 18.92 3.12
CA ALA A 449 3.21 20.38 3.01
C ALA A 449 4.62 20.96 3.25
N ARG A 450 5.35 20.48 4.27
CA ARG A 450 6.73 20.92 4.53
C ARG A 450 7.70 20.48 3.43
N LEU A 451 7.58 19.25 2.95
CA LEU A 451 8.44 18.72 1.89
C LEU A 451 8.13 19.32 0.52
N SER A 452 6.92 19.85 0.33
CA SER A 452 6.58 20.62 -0.87
C SER A 452 7.27 21.98 -0.89
N ALA A 453 7.55 22.57 0.27
CA ALA A 453 8.29 23.84 0.36
C ALA A 453 9.79 23.66 0.02
N LYS A 454 10.43 22.60 0.53
CA LYS A 454 11.82 22.23 0.19
C LYS A 454 12.07 20.74 0.53
N PRO A 455 12.99 20.07 -0.17
CA PRO A 455 13.32 18.67 0.11
C PRO A 455 13.95 18.50 1.50
N LEU A 456 13.95 17.26 2.02
CA LEU A 456 14.48 16.94 3.35
C LEU A 456 15.94 17.39 3.53
N SER A 457 16.79 17.24 2.50
CA SER A 457 18.17 17.74 2.52
C SER A 457 18.24 19.26 2.70
N GLY A 458 17.28 20.00 2.15
CA GLY A 458 17.16 21.44 2.31
C GLY A 458 16.83 21.84 3.75
N TRP A 459 15.94 21.10 4.41
CA TRP A 459 15.65 21.31 5.85
C TRP A 459 16.86 20.96 6.72
N MET A 460 17.47 19.79 6.47
CA MET A 460 18.64 19.31 7.21
C MET A 460 19.91 20.16 6.98
N GLY A 461 19.99 20.93 5.90
CA GLY A 461 21.11 21.84 5.64
C GLY A 461 20.90 23.27 6.16
N ASN A 462 19.65 23.66 6.47
CA ASN A 462 19.29 25.01 6.85
C ASN A 462 18.74 25.05 8.28
N GLU A 463 17.41 25.07 8.45
CA GLU A 463 16.75 25.24 9.76
C GLU A 463 17.13 24.17 10.79
N LEU A 464 17.53 22.98 10.34
CA LEU A 464 17.99 21.89 11.20
C LEU A 464 19.51 21.67 11.13
N GLY A 465 20.23 22.44 10.32
CA GLY A 465 21.64 22.18 9.98
C GLY A 465 22.63 22.43 11.10
N HIS A 466 22.28 23.24 12.10
CA HIS A 466 23.09 23.47 13.30
C HIS A 466 23.00 22.32 14.31
N ILE A 467 21.99 21.45 14.20
CA ILE A 467 21.75 20.34 15.13
C ILE A 467 22.70 19.19 14.78
N ARG A 468 23.76 19.02 15.58
CA ARG A 468 24.77 17.98 15.37
C ARG A 468 24.17 16.59 15.52
N GLU A 469 24.58 15.65 14.68
CA GLU A 469 24.15 14.24 14.75
C GLU A 469 22.62 14.03 14.65
N LEU A 470 21.88 14.94 14.00
CA LEU A 470 20.45 14.78 13.79
C LEU A 470 20.15 13.59 12.86
N LYS A 471 19.38 12.63 13.38
CA LYS A 471 18.93 11.45 12.62
C LYS A 471 17.75 11.80 11.70
N THR A 472 17.63 11.05 10.60
CA THR A 472 16.57 11.24 9.58
C THR A 472 15.16 11.12 10.18
N ASP A 473 14.92 10.07 10.96
CA ASP A 473 13.65 9.79 11.65
C ASP A 473 13.24 10.96 12.54
N THR A 474 14.18 11.47 13.34
CA THR A 474 13.98 12.62 14.23
C THR A 474 13.65 13.87 13.42
N ALA A 475 14.34 14.10 12.29
CA ALA A 475 14.03 15.22 11.40
C ALA A 475 12.64 15.11 10.78
N ILE A 476 12.20 13.91 10.40
CA ILE A 476 10.85 13.68 9.86
C ILE A 476 9.78 13.97 10.91
N GLU A 477 9.95 13.52 12.15
CA GLU A 477 9.02 13.83 13.25
C GLU A 477 8.97 15.35 13.54
N LEU A 478 10.12 16.02 13.57
CA LEU A 478 10.17 17.49 13.75
C LEU A 478 9.42 18.23 12.63
N LEU A 479 9.51 17.76 11.38
CA LEU A 479 8.81 18.36 10.24
C LEU A 479 7.32 18.02 10.22
N THR A 480 6.95 16.85 10.75
CA THR A 480 5.56 16.40 10.82
C THR A 480 4.74 17.32 11.71
N ASP A 481 5.25 17.61 12.92
CA ASP A 481 4.60 18.53 13.86
C ASP A 481 5.37 19.86 13.95
N TRP A 482 5.70 20.44 12.79
CA TRP A 482 6.56 21.64 12.71
C TRP A 482 6.08 22.81 13.56
N GLU A 483 4.77 23.06 13.60
CA GLU A 483 4.21 24.19 14.36
C GLU A 483 4.40 24.03 15.87
N LEU A 484 4.46 22.79 16.37
CA LEU A 484 4.78 22.47 17.76
C LEU A 484 6.26 22.71 18.07
N TYR A 485 7.17 22.27 17.19
CA TYR A 485 8.61 22.27 17.50
C TYR A 485 9.37 23.53 17.07
N LYS A 486 8.86 24.33 16.12
CA LYS A 486 9.60 25.44 15.49
C LYS A 486 10.20 26.47 16.44
N SER A 487 9.58 26.74 17.59
CA SER A 487 10.10 27.70 18.59
C SER A 487 11.25 27.14 19.43
N TYR A 488 11.38 25.81 19.52
CA TYR A 488 12.41 25.12 20.31
C TYR A 488 13.67 24.84 19.49
N ILE A 489 13.53 24.62 18.18
CA ILE A 489 14.61 24.25 17.25
C ILE A 489 15.84 25.17 17.28
N PRO A 490 15.73 26.52 17.33
CA PRO A 490 16.89 27.41 17.32
C PRO A 490 17.88 27.17 18.46
N ASN A 491 17.42 26.67 19.60
CA ASN A 491 18.24 26.44 20.80
C ASN A 491 18.76 24.99 20.90
N LEU A 492 18.41 24.11 19.96
CA LEU A 492 18.90 22.74 19.91
C LEU A 492 20.34 22.69 19.42
N VAL A 493 21.17 21.92 20.12
CA VAL A 493 22.60 21.75 19.82
C VAL A 493 22.87 20.41 19.14
N ASN A 494 22.14 19.36 19.51
CA ASN A 494 22.37 18.01 19.02
C ASN A 494 21.07 17.18 18.85
N GLY A 495 21.16 16.09 18.09
CA GLY A 495 20.03 15.22 17.77
C GLY A 495 19.40 14.55 18.99
N ARG A 496 20.12 14.41 20.11
CA ARG A 496 19.57 13.83 21.35
C ARG A 496 18.61 14.81 22.03
N GLN A 497 18.92 16.10 22.00
CA GLN A 497 17.98 17.13 22.48
C GLN A 497 16.72 17.20 21.61
N ALA A 498 16.86 17.02 20.28
CA ALA A 498 15.72 16.90 19.38
C ALA A 498 14.85 15.67 19.71
N ALA A 499 15.47 14.51 19.94
CA ALA A 499 14.76 13.29 20.34
C ALA A 499 14.08 13.45 21.71
N TYR A 500 14.71 14.18 22.64
CA TYR A 500 14.11 14.52 23.93
C TYR A 500 12.83 15.35 23.76
N LEU A 501 12.85 16.40 22.90
CA LEU A 501 11.67 17.22 22.63
C LEU A 501 10.49 16.37 22.16
N ILE A 502 10.72 15.48 21.20
CA ILE A 502 9.69 14.62 20.63
C ILE A 502 9.10 13.70 21.70
N ARG A 503 9.95 13.08 22.53
CA ARG A 503 9.49 12.18 23.60
C ARG A 503 8.67 12.90 24.68
N ASN A 504 8.95 14.18 24.91
CA ASN A 504 8.31 14.99 25.95
C ASN A 504 7.37 16.04 25.37
N GLN A 505 6.75 15.74 24.22
CA GLN A 505 5.84 16.66 23.53
C GLN A 505 4.74 17.25 24.44
N ASP A 506 4.26 16.47 25.41
CA ASP A 506 3.19 16.87 26.34
C ASP A 506 3.62 17.96 27.34
N LEU A 507 4.94 18.13 27.55
CA LEU A 507 5.48 19.17 28.42
C LEU A 507 5.67 20.49 27.68
N LEU A 508 5.76 20.46 26.35
CA LEU A 508 6.09 21.64 25.54
C LEU A 508 5.09 22.79 25.74
N PRO A 509 3.77 22.58 25.81
CA PRO A 509 2.82 23.69 26.03
C PRO A 509 3.07 24.52 27.30
N LYS A 510 3.82 23.99 28.29
CA LYS A 510 4.16 24.71 29.53
C LYS A 510 5.28 25.74 29.35
N TYR A 511 6.08 25.62 28.28
CA TYR A 511 7.32 26.39 28.09
C TYR A 511 7.35 27.00 26.68
N LYS A 512 7.87 28.22 26.50
CA LYS A 512 7.87 28.88 25.18
C LYS A 512 9.07 28.51 24.31
N THR A 513 10.19 28.17 24.94
CA THR A 513 11.46 27.86 24.26
C THR A 513 12.13 26.66 24.88
N PHE A 514 13.11 26.06 24.17
CA PHE A 514 13.90 24.98 24.74
C PHE A 514 14.76 25.45 25.91
N GLY A 515 15.13 26.74 25.96
CA GLY A 515 15.88 27.30 27.08
C GLY A 515 15.07 27.29 28.38
N GLU A 516 13.79 27.66 28.31
CA GLU A 516 12.88 27.60 29.46
C GLU A 516 12.64 26.15 29.91
N LEU A 517 12.45 25.23 28.96
CA LEU A 517 12.32 23.80 29.28
C LEU A 517 13.62 23.25 29.91
N GLN A 518 14.79 23.73 29.47
CA GLN A 518 16.08 23.31 29.99
C GLN A 518 16.25 23.62 31.48
N GLU A 519 15.68 24.72 31.98
CA GLU A 519 15.72 25.09 33.40
C GLU A 519 15.00 24.07 34.30
N HIS A 520 14.03 23.32 33.75
CA HIS A 520 13.23 22.34 34.48
C HIS A 520 13.57 20.88 34.15
N LEU A 521 14.60 20.64 33.33
CA LEU A 521 14.95 19.30 32.85
C LEU A 521 15.24 18.29 33.96
N ILE A 522 15.88 18.73 35.06
CA ILE A 522 16.24 17.85 36.18
C ILE A 522 15.00 17.32 36.90
N GLU A 523 13.90 18.08 36.89
CA GLU A 523 12.65 17.74 37.57
C GLU A 523 11.73 16.89 36.67
N GLU A 524 11.74 17.17 35.37
CA GLU A 524 10.74 16.65 34.42
C GLU A 524 11.28 15.54 33.48
N ASP A 525 12.61 15.32 33.37
CA ASP A 525 13.15 14.26 32.50
C ASP A 525 12.85 12.86 33.08
N LEU A 526 12.02 12.09 32.36
CA LEU A 526 11.58 10.76 32.76
C LEU A 526 12.72 9.73 32.85
N ASN A 527 13.72 9.82 31.98
CA ASN A 527 14.86 8.89 32.00
C ASN A 527 15.74 9.17 33.22
N TRP A 528 15.97 10.44 33.54
CA TRP A 528 16.67 10.86 34.73
C TRP A 528 15.93 10.49 36.01
N ALA A 529 14.61 10.72 36.07
CA ALA A 529 13.78 10.29 37.19
C ALA A 529 13.88 8.78 37.43
N TRP A 530 13.89 7.99 36.33
CA TRP A 530 14.13 6.55 36.41
C TRP A 530 15.53 6.23 36.94
N LEU A 531 16.59 6.84 36.38
CA LEU A 531 17.97 6.60 36.82
C LEU A 531 18.15 6.92 38.30
N ARG A 532 17.55 8.01 38.78
CA ARG A 532 17.59 8.37 40.21
C ARG A 532 16.98 7.30 41.10
N LYS A 533 15.80 6.81 40.72
CA LYS A 533 15.06 5.80 41.48
C LYS A 533 15.80 4.45 41.50
N TYR A 534 16.23 3.96 40.34
CA TYR A 534 16.77 2.60 40.21
C TYR A 534 18.27 2.49 40.48
N LEU A 535 19.02 3.57 40.33
CA LEU A 535 20.44 3.64 40.72
C LEU A 535 20.62 4.31 42.09
N GLY A 536 19.56 4.63 42.83
CA GLY A 536 19.65 5.17 44.20
C GLY A 536 20.39 6.51 44.31
N ILE A 537 20.23 7.41 43.32
CA ILE A 537 20.85 8.73 43.34
C ILE A 537 19.99 9.69 44.18
N THR A 538 20.51 10.08 45.34
CA THR A 538 19.78 10.87 46.36
C THR A 538 19.69 12.35 46.00
N ASP A 539 18.70 13.07 46.54
CA ASP A 539 18.59 14.54 46.38
C ASP A 539 19.84 15.27 46.88
N ALA A 540 20.44 14.77 47.97
CA ALA A 540 21.68 15.33 48.50
C ALA A 540 22.84 15.24 47.49
N PHE A 541 22.97 14.10 46.79
CA PHE A 541 23.96 13.93 45.73
C PHE A 541 23.69 14.88 44.56
N VAL A 542 22.43 15.00 44.12
CA VAL A 542 22.04 15.89 43.02
C VAL A 542 22.38 17.35 43.36
N LYS A 543 22.07 17.79 44.57
CA LYS A 543 22.38 19.16 45.03
C LYS A 543 23.89 19.41 45.13
N GLN A 544 24.66 18.42 45.57
CA GLN A 544 26.12 18.54 45.66
C GLN A 544 26.79 18.64 44.27
N HIS A 545 26.26 17.93 43.28
CA HIS A 545 26.82 17.83 41.93
C HIS A 545 25.92 18.47 40.85
N GLU A 546 25.16 19.51 41.24
CA GLU A 546 24.07 20.10 40.44
C GLU A 546 24.51 20.47 39.01
N ARG A 547 25.66 21.13 38.86
CA ARG A 547 26.18 21.53 37.54
C ARG A 547 26.47 20.33 36.63
N ALA A 548 27.04 19.26 37.17
CA ALA A 548 27.38 18.06 36.40
C ALA A 548 26.12 17.28 36.01
N VAL A 549 25.17 17.17 36.95
CA VAL A 549 23.86 16.56 36.70
C VAL A 549 23.10 17.36 35.63
N TYR A 550 23.05 18.68 35.76
CA TYR A 550 22.42 19.56 34.77
C TYR A 550 23.00 19.35 33.37
N GLN A 551 24.33 19.30 33.25
CA GLN A 551 25.00 19.05 31.97
C GLN A 551 24.65 17.65 31.42
N PHE A 552 24.70 16.62 32.25
CA PHE A 552 24.37 15.25 31.87
C PHE A 552 22.93 15.12 31.32
N VAL A 553 21.94 15.71 32.01
CA VAL A 553 20.54 15.66 31.58
C VAL A 553 20.32 16.54 30.34
N SER A 554 20.84 17.78 30.34
CA SER A 554 20.64 18.74 29.23
C SER A 554 21.29 18.32 27.91
N TRP A 555 22.36 17.52 27.95
CA TRP A 555 22.98 16.95 26.75
C TRP A 555 22.26 15.71 26.20
N GLY A 556 21.26 15.21 26.92
CA GLY A 556 20.52 13.99 26.59
C GLY A 556 21.26 12.70 26.96
N ASP A 557 22.32 12.79 27.78
CA ASP A 557 23.14 11.63 28.14
C ASP A 557 22.39 10.69 29.10
N ALA A 558 21.41 11.21 29.85
CA ALA A 558 20.47 10.42 30.65
C ALA A 558 19.75 9.35 29.83
N GLN A 559 19.41 9.62 28.57
CA GLN A 559 18.79 8.63 27.70
C GLN A 559 19.73 7.46 27.38
N ILE A 560 21.00 7.74 27.12
CA ILE A 560 22.00 6.70 26.78
C ILE A 560 22.15 5.74 27.96
N VAL A 561 22.31 6.28 29.16
CA VAL A 561 22.47 5.46 30.36
C VAL A 561 21.18 4.73 30.70
N TYR A 562 20.02 5.37 30.55
CA TYR A 562 18.72 4.74 30.73
C TYR A 562 18.51 3.55 29.79
N GLU A 563 18.76 3.74 28.48
CA GLU A 563 18.64 2.68 27.46
C GLU A 563 19.64 1.55 27.74
N PHE A 564 20.86 1.89 28.12
CA PHE A 564 21.87 0.91 28.52
C PHE A 564 21.45 0.10 29.73
N CYS A 565 20.86 0.73 30.76
CA CYS A 565 20.38 0.07 31.97
C CYS A 565 19.24 -0.93 31.70
N GLN A 566 18.46 -0.76 30.62
CA GLN A 566 17.36 -1.66 30.32
C GLN A 566 17.88 -3.09 30.13
N GLY A 567 17.47 -4.04 30.95
CA GLY A 567 17.91 -5.43 30.84
C GLY A 567 19.28 -5.77 31.41
N MET A 568 19.96 -4.85 32.14
CA MET A 568 21.26 -5.14 32.79
C MET A 568 21.16 -6.01 34.05
N GLY A 569 19.96 -6.28 34.55
CA GLY A 569 19.73 -7.18 35.69
C GLY A 569 20.59 -6.85 36.91
N GLN A 570 21.49 -7.78 37.25
CA GLN A 570 22.38 -7.66 38.41
C GLN A 570 23.54 -6.66 38.21
N LYS A 571 23.83 -6.23 36.98
CA LYS A 571 24.95 -5.34 36.64
C LYS A 571 24.65 -3.83 36.86
N LEU A 572 23.50 -3.50 37.45
CA LEU A 572 23.09 -2.10 37.68
C LEU A 572 23.96 -1.39 38.73
N GLU A 573 24.55 -2.12 39.68
CA GLU A 573 25.43 -1.55 40.68
C GLU A 573 26.74 -1.05 40.07
N GLU A 574 27.30 -1.76 39.09
CA GLU A 574 28.45 -1.36 38.30
C GLU A 574 28.14 -0.09 37.52
N VAL A 575 26.98 -0.03 36.87
CA VAL A 575 26.53 1.17 36.15
C VAL A 575 26.35 2.35 37.11
N ARG A 576 25.77 2.13 38.30
CA ARG A 576 25.64 3.16 39.34
C ARG A 576 27.00 3.73 39.73
N ARG A 577 28.01 2.88 39.96
CA ARG A 577 29.37 3.31 40.33
C ARG A 577 30.02 4.13 39.22
N LEU A 578 29.88 3.70 37.96
CA LEU A 578 30.42 4.42 36.81
C LEU A 578 29.74 5.78 36.60
N LEU A 579 28.40 5.82 36.66
CA LEU A 579 27.62 7.04 36.50
C LEU A 579 27.91 8.04 37.63
N THR A 580 27.91 7.59 38.89
CA THR A 580 28.20 8.47 40.03
C THR A 580 29.62 9.03 39.96
N ALA A 581 30.61 8.21 39.61
CA ALA A 581 31.98 8.70 39.40
C ALA A 581 32.08 9.69 38.23
N HIS A 582 31.34 9.48 37.15
CA HIS A 582 31.23 10.43 36.05
C HIS A 582 30.65 11.77 36.50
N LEU A 583 29.54 11.76 37.23
CA LEU A 583 28.88 12.97 37.75
C LEU A 583 29.72 13.69 38.82
N MET A 584 30.56 12.97 39.56
CA MET A 584 31.51 13.55 40.51
C MET A 584 32.74 14.16 39.84
N GLY A 585 33.00 13.88 38.56
CA GLY A 585 34.25 14.23 37.89
C GLY A 585 35.44 13.36 38.30
N GLU A 586 35.16 12.18 38.89
CA GLU A 586 36.14 11.26 39.48
C GLU A 586 36.24 9.93 38.72
N PHE A 587 35.71 9.90 37.49
CA PHE A 587 35.66 8.70 36.65
C PHE A 587 37.04 8.07 36.40
N GLU A 588 38.07 8.90 36.20
CA GLU A 588 39.45 8.45 35.99
C GLU A 588 39.96 7.59 37.15
N LYS A 589 39.59 7.92 38.39
CA LYS A 589 39.97 7.15 39.59
C LYS A 589 39.33 5.76 39.63
N VAL A 590 38.14 5.60 39.05
CA VAL A 590 37.44 4.31 38.96
C VAL A 590 37.98 3.47 37.80
N LYS A 591 38.26 4.09 36.65
CA LYS A 591 38.84 3.38 35.49
C LYS A 591 40.26 2.89 35.80
N TYR A 592 41.10 3.76 36.36
CA TYR A 592 42.52 3.51 36.64
C TYR A 592 42.82 3.35 38.14
N TYR A 593 41.99 2.57 38.83
CA TYR A 593 42.21 2.29 40.25
C TYR A 593 43.54 1.56 40.47
N ARG A 594 44.16 1.79 41.64
CA ARG A 594 45.55 1.40 41.90
C ARG A 594 45.76 -0.11 41.74
N GLY A 595 46.65 -0.48 40.83
CA GLY A 595 47.03 -1.87 40.55
C GLY A 595 46.10 -2.62 39.59
N ASP A 596 45.02 -1.99 39.10
CA ASP A 596 44.09 -2.64 38.18
C ASP A 596 44.76 -3.00 36.85
N LEU A 597 45.53 -2.08 36.25
CA LEU A 597 46.19 -2.33 34.96
C LEU A 597 47.09 -3.57 35.01
N GLU A 598 47.99 -3.64 36.01
CA GLU A 598 48.91 -4.76 36.20
C GLU A 598 48.16 -6.09 36.42
N LYS A 599 47.07 -6.08 37.21
CA LYS A 599 46.23 -7.25 37.45
C LYS A 599 45.49 -7.70 36.19
N GLU A 600 44.89 -6.76 35.45
CA GLU A 600 44.12 -7.03 34.22
C GLU A 600 44.98 -7.70 33.16
N ILE A 601 46.21 -7.23 32.95
CA ILE A 601 47.09 -7.76 31.90
C ILE A 601 48.06 -8.85 32.40
N SER A 602 48.12 -9.09 33.71
CA SER A 602 49.04 -10.04 34.36
C SER A 602 50.49 -9.88 33.88
N TYR A 603 50.95 -8.64 33.83
CA TYR A 603 52.28 -8.22 33.37
C TYR A 603 52.76 -7.07 34.25
N PRO A 604 54.02 -7.07 34.73
CA PRO A 604 54.54 -5.98 35.54
C PRO A 604 54.58 -4.68 34.73
N VAL A 605 53.92 -3.63 35.22
CA VAL A 605 53.92 -2.32 34.56
C VAL A 605 54.60 -1.29 35.46
N GLY A 606 55.67 -0.66 34.98
CA GLY A 606 56.34 0.41 35.71
C GLY A 606 55.45 1.65 35.83
N GLN A 607 55.60 2.41 36.92
CA GLN A 607 54.80 3.62 37.19
C GLN A 607 54.79 4.60 36.00
N ARG A 608 55.94 4.82 35.36
CA ARG A 608 56.06 5.68 34.17
C ARG A 608 55.19 5.20 33.01
N THR A 609 55.18 3.91 32.72
CA THR A 609 54.36 3.32 31.65
C THR A 609 52.88 3.42 31.97
N GLU A 610 52.50 3.22 33.24
CA GLU A 610 51.12 3.38 33.69
C GLU A 610 50.64 4.84 33.54
N GLU A 611 51.44 5.82 33.96
CA GLU A 611 51.13 7.26 33.81
C GLU A 611 51.01 7.67 32.33
N LEU A 612 51.90 7.17 31.47
CA LEU A 612 51.83 7.39 30.02
C LEU A 612 50.59 6.75 29.40
N TRP A 613 50.20 5.56 29.87
CA TRP A 613 48.99 4.90 29.39
C TRP A 613 47.74 5.72 29.73
N LYS A 614 47.61 6.20 30.97
CA LYS A 614 46.46 7.01 31.41
C LYS A 614 46.25 8.25 30.55
N LYS A 615 47.30 8.98 30.22
CA LYS A 615 47.21 10.22 29.43
C LYS A 615 46.70 9.97 28.00
N ASN A 616 45.54 10.52 27.65
CA ASN A 616 45.01 10.47 26.28
C ASN A 616 45.86 11.31 25.30
N ARG A 617 46.07 10.77 24.10
CA ARG A 617 46.72 11.45 22.98
C ARG A 617 45.69 11.88 21.93
N SER A 618 45.96 12.97 21.22
CA SER A 618 45.20 13.36 20.03
C SER A 618 46.13 13.85 18.92
N ARG A 619 45.72 13.66 17.68
CA ARG A 619 46.45 14.05 16.47
C ARG A 619 45.50 14.71 15.49
N LYS A 620 45.94 15.79 14.83
CA LYS A 620 45.18 16.47 13.79
C LYS A 620 45.99 16.49 12.49
N GLU A 621 45.42 15.98 11.41
CA GLU A 621 46.01 15.96 10.08
C GLU A 621 44.99 16.47 9.06
N GLY A 622 45.18 17.71 8.60
CA GLY A 622 44.22 18.39 7.73
C GLY A 622 42.83 18.49 8.36
N ARG A 623 41.85 17.83 7.73
CA ARG A 623 40.45 17.76 8.18
C ARG A 623 40.16 16.66 9.20
N TYR A 624 41.13 15.78 9.44
CA TYR A 624 40.99 14.66 10.37
C TYR A 624 41.53 15.01 11.74
N ARG A 625 40.81 14.58 12.78
CA ARG A 625 41.29 14.62 14.16
C ARG A 625 41.04 13.26 14.80
N ALA A 626 42.12 12.56 15.15
CA ALA A 626 42.09 11.31 15.88
C ALA A 626 42.40 11.53 17.36
N TRP A 627 41.78 10.79 18.27
CA TRP A 627 42.11 10.84 19.70
C TRP A 627 41.82 9.52 20.42
N GLU A 628 42.54 9.31 21.52
CA GLU A 628 42.25 8.30 22.53
C GLU A 628 41.07 8.78 23.40
N GLU A 629 40.07 7.92 23.56
CA GLU A 629 38.86 8.15 24.31
C GLU A 629 38.69 7.10 25.41
N ASP A 630 38.40 7.59 26.60
CA ASP A 630 38.20 6.77 27.79
C ASP A 630 37.05 7.28 28.69
N ARG A 631 36.31 8.31 28.29
CA ARG A 631 35.22 8.86 29.10
C ARG A 631 33.99 7.98 29.07
N PHE A 632 33.21 8.04 30.15
CA PHE A 632 32.02 7.21 30.37
C PHE A 632 31.04 7.21 29.18
N ILE A 633 30.52 8.39 28.81
CA ILE A 633 29.45 8.52 27.81
C ILE A 633 29.90 8.13 26.39
N PRO A 634 31.03 8.63 25.86
CA PRO A 634 31.52 8.18 24.56
C PRO A 634 31.74 6.66 24.48
N LEU A 635 32.28 6.03 25.53
CA LEU A 635 32.52 4.59 25.53
C LEU A 635 31.24 3.75 25.49
N LEU A 636 30.13 4.20 26.10
CA LEU A 636 28.83 3.53 25.94
C LEU A 636 28.31 3.58 24.50
N GLN A 637 28.70 4.61 23.73
CA GLN A 637 28.23 4.84 22.37
C GLN A 637 29.05 4.11 21.31
N ILE A 638 30.09 3.35 21.69
CA ILE A 638 30.94 2.68 20.70
C ILE A 638 30.06 1.78 19.83
N GLY A 639 29.08 1.08 20.40
CA GLY A 639 28.16 0.23 19.65
C GLY A 639 27.31 0.94 18.60
N GLU A 640 27.20 2.26 18.63
CA GLU A 640 26.33 3.06 17.75
C GLU A 640 27.13 3.94 16.77
N ILE A 641 28.30 4.42 17.17
CA ILE A 641 29.08 5.44 16.44
C ILE A 641 30.41 4.83 15.97
N PRO A 642 30.78 4.93 14.67
CA PRO A 642 30.10 5.66 13.59
C PRO A 642 29.04 4.80 12.86
N ARG A 643 28.83 3.56 13.31
CA ARG A 643 27.80 2.64 12.82
C ARG A 643 27.39 1.66 13.93
N ALA A 644 26.12 1.25 13.89
CA ALA A 644 25.55 0.25 14.78
C ALA A 644 26.27 -1.10 14.66
N THR A 645 26.53 -1.75 15.80
CA THR A 645 27.06 -3.11 15.91
C THR A 645 26.34 -3.87 17.03
N CYS A 646 26.67 -5.14 17.22
CA CYS A 646 26.16 -5.97 18.31
C CYS A 646 26.48 -5.45 19.72
N LEU A 647 27.29 -4.40 19.85
CA LEU A 647 27.58 -3.66 21.08
C LEU A 647 26.66 -2.45 21.29
N SER A 648 25.63 -2.24 20.45
CA SER A 648 24.63 -1.17 20.63
C SER A 648 24.12 -1.15 22.07
N TYR A 649 24.20 0.00 22.74
CA TYR A 649 23.68 0.13 24.11
C TYR A 649 22.15 0.01 24.18
N ARG A 650 21.46 0.13 23.04
CA ARG A 650 20.00 0.11 22.95
C ARG A 650 19.47 -1.32 22.93
N ASP A 651 19.97 -2.10 21.98
CA ASP A 651 19.42 -3.38 21.55
C ASP A 651 20.48 -4.39 21.11
N GLY A 652 21.77 -4.08 21.33
CA GLY A 652 22.87 -4.97 20.97
C GLY A 652 22.88 -6.27 21.78
N GLU A 653 23.03 -7.40 21.08
CA GLU A 653 23.12 -8.74 21.69
C GLU A 653 24.22 -8.84 22.75
N TYR A 654 25.35 -8.16 22.55
CA TYR A 654 26.50 -8.15 23.46
C TYR A 654 26.63 -6.83 24.22
N LYS A 655 25.56 -6.06 24.39
CA LYS A 655 25.63 -4.73 25.03
C LYS A 655 26.27 -4.75 26.41
N GLU A 656 26.08 -5.81 27.19
CA GLU A 656 26.71 -5.95 28.52
C GLU A 656 28.24 -5.93 28.47
N CYS A 657 28.85 -6.32 27.34
CA CYS A 657 30.30 -6.25 27.13
C CYS A 657 30.82 -4.81 27.05
N LEU A 658 29.95 -3.80 26.89
CA LEU A 658 30.33 -2.38 26.96
C LEU A 658 30.98 -2.04 28.31
N LEU A 659 30.58 -2.70 29.40
CA LEU A 659 31.19 -2.50 30.72
C LEU A 659 32.69 -2.84 30.74
N SER A 660 33.11 -3.80 29.91
CA SER A 660 34.52 -4.17 29.78
C SER A 660 35.37 -3.06 29.16
N CYS A 661 34.76 -2.09 28.47
CA CYS A 661 35.48 -0.93 27.92
C CYS A 661 36.01 0.01 29.02
N PHE A 662 35.51 -0.15 30.26
CA PHE A 662 35.94 0.59 31.43
C PHE A 662 37.07 -0.11 32.20
N ASP A 663 37.55 -1.26 31.72
CA ASP A 663 38.80 -1.87 32.20
C ASP A 663 39.96 -0.88 31.99
N ALA A 664 40.93 -0.87 32.91
CA ALA A 664 42.06 0.04 32.86
C ALA A 664 42.89 -0.14 31.59
N ASN A 665 42.99 -1.36 31.06
CA ASN A 665 43.83 -1.70 29.92
C ASN A 665 43.23 -1.37 28.54
N LYS A 666 42.02 -0.79 28.47
CA LYS A 666 41.32 -0.50 27.20
C LYS A 666 41.03 0.97 27.03
N LYS A 667 41.15 1.42 25.78
CA LYS A 667 40.74 2.74 25.28
C LYS A 667 40.10 2.58 23.92
N VAL A 668 39.42 3.61 23.44
CA VAL A 668 38.91 3.65 22.06
C VAL A 668 39.63 4.74 21.30
N ILE A 669 40.00 4.47 20.05
CA ILE A 669 40.37 5.52 19.12
C ILE A 669 39.13 5.97 18.38
N TYR A 670 38.83 7.26 18.46
CA TYR A 670 37.89 7.91 17.54
C TYR A 670 38.65 8.78 16.55
N LEU A 671 38.11 8.92 15.35
CA LEU A 671 38.52 9.97 14.43
C LEU A 671 37.31 10.67 13.83
N GLU A 672 37.35 12.00 13.86
CA GLU A 672 36.37 12.89 13.25
C GLU A 672 36.89 13.51 11.96
N GLU A 673 35.98 13.76 11.04
CA GLU A 673 36.17 14.55 9.83
C GLU A 673 35.08 15.62 9.77
N ASP A 674 35.48 16.89 9.71
CA ASP A 674 34.58 18.04 9.64
C ASP A 674 33.45 18.01 10.71
N GLY A 675 33.78 17.55 11.92
CA GLY A 675 32.87 17.47 13.07
C GLY A 675 31.98 16.23 13.13
N LYS A 676 32.18 15.24 12.25
CA LYS A 676 31.49 13.95 12.28
C LYS A 676 32.47 12.82 12.60
N ILE A 677 32.16 11.97 13.57
CA ILE A 677 32.94 10.75 13.84
C ILE A 677 32.72 9.77 12.67
N VAL A 678 33.82 9.41 12.00
CA VAL A 678 33.82 8.55 10.80
C VAL A 678 34.59 7.25 11.01
N PHE A 679 35.37 7.14 12.09
CA PHE A 679 36.18 5.98 12.43
C PHE A 679 36.12 5.71 13.94
N ARG A 680 36.05 4.42 14.31
CA ARG A 680 36.42 3.95 15.65
C ARG A 680 37.26 2.68 15.60
N ALA A 681 38.09 2.45 16.61
CA ALA A 681 38.73 1.16 16.89
C ALA A 681 39.00 1.00 18.38
N MET A 682 39.00 -0.24 18.89
CA MET A 682 39.42 -0.50 20.26
C MET A 682 40.95 -0.57 20.33
N LEU A 683 41.53 0.01 21.38
CA LEU A 683 42.95 0.03 21.65
C LEU A 683 43.21 -0.66 22.99
N ARG A 684 44.03 -1.70 23.00
CA ARG A 684 44.33 -2.49 24.21
C ARG A 684 45.81 -2.48 24.53
N LEU A 685 46.13 -2.16 25.77
CA LEU A 685 47.42 -2.47 26.34
C LEU A 685 47.32 -3.87 26.95
N THR A 686 48.16 -4.80 26.53
CA THR A 686 48.19 -6.18 27.07
C THR A 686 49.58 -6.77 26.87
N LYS A 687 49.73 -8.08 27.00
CA LYS A 687 50.94 -8.81 26.68
C LYS A 687 50.73 -9.82 25.57
N GLY A 688 51.80 -10.20 24.90
CA GLY A 688 51.74 -11.20 23.84
C GLY A 688 53.03 -11.97 23.65
N SER A 689 52.99 -12.99 22.81
CA SER A 689 54.10 -13.90 22.57
C SER A 689 54.09 -14.39 21.13
N SER A 690 55.27 -14.56 20.53
CA SER A 690 55.43 -15.24 19.24
C SER A 690 55.32 -16.77 19.39
N ASP A 691 55.61 -17.29 20.58
CA ASP A 691 55.56 -18.71 20.89
C ASP A 691 54.21 -19.09 21.51
N ARG A 692 53.74 -20.32 21.22
CA ARG A 692 52.51 -20.88 21.81
C ARG A 692 52.67 -21.02 23.32
N LYS A 693 51.80 -20.35 24.08
CA LYS A 693 51.78 -20.44 25.55
C LYS A 693 50.74 -21.47 26.03
N PRO A 694 51.05 -22.31 27.03
CA PRO A 694 50.05 -23.21 27.62
C PRO A 694 48.97 -22.42 28.36
N MET A 695 47.69 -22.73 28.11
CA MET A 695 46.53 -22.13 28.82
C MET A 695 46.62 -22.45 30.32
N LYS A 696 47.10 -21.51 31.15
CA LYS A 696 46.99 -21.60 32.61
C LYS A 696 45.88 -20.66 33.09
N LYS A 697 44.72 -21.24 33.43
CA LYS A 697 43.62 -20.53 34.09
C LYS A 697 44.06 -20.08 35.48
N LYS A 698 44.40 -18.80 35.69
CA LYS A 698 44.51 -18.21 37.02
C LYS A 698 43.13 -17.68 37.43
N LYS A 699 42.47 -18.33 38.38
CA LYS A 699 41.30 -17.77 39.07
C LYS A 699 41.79 -16.63 39.97
N VAL A 700 41.24 -15.43 39.81
CA VAL A 700 41.44 -14.32 40.72
C VAL A 700 40.26 -14.33 41.69
N GLU A 701 40.52 -14.54 42.99
CA GLU A 701 39.55 -14.34 44.08
C GLU A 701 40.00 -13.14 44.94
N PHE A 702 39.07 -12.52 45.67
CA PHE A 702 39.33 -11.33 46.49
C PHE A 702 40.41 -11.59 47.57
N ALA A 703 41.23 -10.58 47.86
CA ALA A 703 42.39 -10.71 48.74
C ALA A 703 42.03 -11.03 50.20
N ASP A 704 42.71 -12.03 50.77
CA ASP A 704 42.71 -12.39 52.20
C ASP A 704 43.95 -11.76 52.87
N LEU A 705 43.74 -10.87 53.83
CA LEU A 705 44.76 -10.01 54.46
C LEU A 705 45.66 -10.74 55.49
N THR A 706 45.65 -12.08 55.53
CA THR A 706 46.37 -12.88 56.54
C THR A 706 47.57 -13.67 56.01
N ARG A 707 47.92 -13.55 54.73
CA ARG A 707 49.13 -14.17 54.14
C ARG A 707 50.13 -13.12 53.69
N GLU A 708 51.37 -13.23 54.16
CA GLU A 708 52.51 -12.50 53.57
C GLU A 708 52.68 -12.94 52.11
N GLU A 709 52.60 -12.00 51.17
CA GLU A 709 52.73 -12.25 49.73
C GLU A 709 54.18 -12.59 49.37
N GLU A 710 54.42 -13.83 48.95
CA GLU A 710 55.65 -14.19 48.24
C GLU A 710 55.70 -13.48 46.89
N ARG A 711 56.70 -12.60 46.72
CA ARG A 711 57.09 -12.05 45.42
C ARG A 711 57.62 -13.18 44.53
N GLU A 712 56.77 -13.84 43.76
CA GLU A 712 57.21 -14.67 42.65
C GLU A 712 57.64 -13.79 41.46
N GLY A 713 58.84 -13.23 41.59
CA GLY A 713 59.61 -12.75 40.45
C GLY A 713 60.32 -13.92 39.77
N THR A 714 59.74 -14.48 38.71
CA THR A 714 60.51 -15.12 37.63
C THR A 714 59.74 -14.98 36.31
N ALA A 715 60.31 -14.21 35.37
CA ALA A 715 59.75 -14.01 34.04
C ALA A 715 59.72 -15.35 33.26
N PRO A 716 58.54 -15.84 32.81
CA PRO A 716 58.50 -16.91 31.83
C PRO A 716 58.95 -16.36 30.47
N ALA A 717 59.77 -17.14 29.75
CA ALA A 717 60.41 -16.79 28.49
C ALA A 717 59.53 -16.00 27.49
N LYS A 718 60.06 -14.86 26.99
CA LYS A 718 59.61 -14.02 25.85
C LYS A 718 58.13 -13.61 25.80
N GLU A 719 57.68 -12.80 26.76
CA GLU A 719 56.42 -12.04 26.62
C GLU A 719 56.73 -10.55 26.38
N ASP A 720 56.17 -9.98 25.31
CA ASP A 720 56.29 -8.56 24.98
C ASP A 720 55.09 -7.82 25.58
N LEU A 721 55.30 -6.63 26.15
CA LEU A 721 54.21 -5.66 26.34
C LEU A 721 53.75 -5.21 24.96
N ILE A 722 52.45 -5.31 24.67
CA ILE A 722 51.90 -4.99 23.36
C ILE A 722 50.82 -3.92 23.44
N LEU A 723 50.82 -3.03 22.45
CA LEU A 723 49.71 -2.14 22.16
C LEU A 723 48.97 -2.69 20.94
N PHE A 724 47.76 -3.18 21.17
CA PHE A 724 46.96 -3.84 20.15
C PHE A 724 45.85 -2.92 19.62
N LEU A 725 45.92 -2.59 18.34
CA LEU A 725 44.86 -1.90 17.61
C LEU A 725 43.91 -2.92 16.98
N GLU A 726 42.71 -3.03 17.54
CA GLU A 726 41.66 -3.91 17.03
C GLU A 726 41.02 -3.38 15.74
N ARG A 727 40.15 -4.22 15.18
CA ARG A 727 39.37 -3.96 13.97
C ARG A 727 38.84 -2.52 13.87
N PRO A 728 38.98 -1.87 12.70
CA PRO A 728 38.40 -0.56 12.45
C PRO A 728 36.93 -0.68 12.08
N TYR A 729 36.11 0.25 12.58
CA TYR A 729 34.77 0.51 12.08
C TYR A 729 34.73 1.88 11.44
N ILE A 730 34.49 1.91 10.13
CA ILE A 730 34.52 3.11 9.31
C ILE A 730 33.15 3.32 8.67
N SER A 731 32.70 4.57 8.57
CA SER A 731 31.42 4.93 7.95
C SER A 731 31.49 6.30 7.28
N GLY A 732 30.96 6.41 6.06
CA GLY A 732 30.77 7.69 5.36
C GLY A 732 32.01 8.24 4.63
N LEU A 733 33.03 7.42 4.39
CA LEU A 733 34.24 7.79 3.64
C LEU A 733 34.32 7.07 2.30
N SER A 734 34.95 7.70 1.30
CA SER A 734 35.38 7.04 0.06
C SER A 734 36.70 6.30 0.29
N THR A 735 37.07 5.35 -0.56
CA THR A 735 38.31 4.55 -0.42
C THR A 735 39.57 5.41 -0.18
N SER A 736 39.75 6.48 -0.96
CA SER A 736 40.89 7.40 -0.78
C SER A 736 40.85 8.19 0.53
N ARG A 737 39.67 8.47 1.07
CA ARG A 737 39.49 9.16 2.36
C ARG A 737 39.68 8.20 3.52
N GLU A 738 39.29 6.93 3.35
CA GLU A 738 39.57 5.88 4.33
C GLU A 738 41.07 5.70 4.53
N GLU A 739 41.86 5.66 3.45
CA GLU A 739 43.32 5.54 3.51
C GLU A 739 43.95 6.65 4.38
N ASN A 740 43.57 7.91 4.13
CA ASN A 740 44.05 9.04 4.90
C ASN A 740 43.61 9.00 6.38
N ALA A 741 42.36 8.60 6.63
CA ALA A 741 41.85 8.47 8.00
C ALA A 741 42.60 7.39 8.78
N VAL A 742 42.86 6.24 8.14
CA VAL A 742 43.61 5.13 8.73
C VAL A 742 45.07 5.51 8.96
N SER A 743 45.70 6.22 8.02
CA SER A 743 47.07 6.75 8.20
C SER A 743 47.16 7.68 9.42
N CYS A 744 46.19 8.58 9.61
CA CYS A 744 46.14 9.45 10.79
C CYS A 744 46.03 8.67 12.11
N VAL A 745 45.17 7.65 12.15
CA VAL A 745 45.03 6.75 13.31
C VAL A 745 46.31 5.96 13.56
N TYR A 746 46.91 5.43 12.51
CA TYR A 746 48.16 4.68 12.59
C TYR A 746 49.26 5.50 13.25
N HIS A 747 49.49 6.73 12.80
CA HIS A 747 50.52 7.59 13.37
C HIS A 747 50.26 7.95 14.85
N LEU A 748 48.99 8.17 15.23
CA LEU A 748 48.62 8.37 16.64
C LEU A 748 49.02 7.17 17.50
N VAL A 749 48.69 5.96 17.05
CA VAL A 749 48.91 4.72 17.80
C VAL A 749 50.39 4.31 17.78
N GLN A 750 51.11 4.54 16.69
CA GLN A 750 52.55 4.30 16.57
C GLN A 750 53.34 5.14 17.57
N GLU A 751 53.05 6.44 17.65
CA GLU A 751 53.68 7.33 18.63
C GLU A 751 53.38 6.88 20.07
N LYS A 752 52.13 6.47 20.34
CA LYS A 752 51.72 5.95 21.65
C LYS A 752 52.49 4.67 22.01
N ALA A 753 52.63 3.74 21.07
CA ALA A 753 53.37 2.49 21.27
C ALA A 753 54.84 2.77 21.61
N GLY A 754 55.49 3.68 20.88
CA GLY A 754 56.87 4.10 21.13
C GLY A 754 57.07 4.70 22.52
N GLU A 755 56.17 5.60 22.95
CA GLU A 755 56.24 6.20 24.29
C GLU A 755 56.09 5.17 25.42
N LEU A 756 55.23 4.16 25.22
CA LEU A 756 55.00 3.10 26.20
C LEU A 756 56.14 2.07 26.23
N GLY A 757 57.02 2.05 25.21
CA GLY A 757 57.93 0.95 24.96
C GLY A 757 57.19 -0.37 24.66
N ALA A 758 55.98 -0.28 24.12
CA ALA A 758 55.14 -1.42 23.81
C ALA A 758 55.25 -1.78 22.33
N ARG A 759 55.25 -3.08 22.01
CA ARG A 759 55.25 -3.55 20.63
C ARG A 759 53.87 -3.32 20.01
N LEU A 760 53.83 -2.64 18.86
CA LEU A 760 52.59 -2.39 18.14
C LEU A 760 52.13 -3.65 17.39
N ILE A 761 50.90 -4.09 17.69
CA ILE A 761 50.21 -5.20 17.01
C ILE A 761 48.93 -4.63 16.41
N ILE A 762 48.64 -4.95 15.15
CA ILE A 762 47.49 -4.40 14.43
C ILE A 762 46.61 -5.55 13.91
N SER A 763 45.29 -5.42 13.98
CA SER A 763 44.36 -6.37 13.36
C SER A 763 44.68 -6.58 11.87
N LYS A 764 44.50 -7.81 11.36
CA LYS A 764 44.58 -8.11 9.93
C LYS A 764 43.60 -7.31 9.07
N ASP A 765 42.54 -6.75 9.67
CA ASP A 765 41.54 -5.94 8.95
C ASP A 765 42.14 -4.66 8.33
N TYR A 766 43.34 -4.27 8.74
CA TYR A 766 44.06 -3.13 8.20
C TYR A 766 45.01 -3.47 7.04
N ASP A 767 45.19 -4.76 6.68
CA ASP A 767 46.18 -5.23 5.68
C ASP A 767 45.94 -4.64 4.28
N ARG A 768 44.73 -4.14 4.05
CA ARG A 768 44.29 -3.51 2.80
C ARG A 768 44.75 -2.06 2.60
N TYR A 769 45.35 -1.43 3.60
CA TYR A 769 45.74 -0.01 3.54
C TYR A 769 47.26 0.14 3.30
N ASP A 770 47.64 1.07 2.43
CA ASP A 770 49.01 1.29 1.96
C ASP A 770 49.98 1.61 3.11
N VAL A 771 49.52 2.27 4.17
CA VAL A 771 50.33 2.55 5.37
C VAL A 771 50.88 1.28 6.03
N PHE A 772 50.26 0.12 5.79
CA PHE A 772 50.70 -1.17 6.31
C PHE A 772 51.41 -2.05 5.27
N ALA A 773 51.74 -1.54 4.07
CA ALA A 773 52.39 -2.33 3.01
C ALA A 773 53.75 -2.96 3.41
N ARG A 774 54.41 -2.42 4.46
CA ARG A 774 55.68 -2.93 5.02
C ARG A 774 55.50 -3.86 6.22
N TYR A 775 54.27 -4.00 6.73
CA TYR A 775 53.96 -4.90 7.83
C TYR A 775 53.87 -6.35 7.32
N GLN A 776 54.18 -7.29 8.21
CA GLN A 776 54.09 -8.72 7.91
C GLN A 776 52.91 -9.33 8.68
N CYS A 777 52.01 -9.98 7.96
CA CYS A 777 50.95 -10.78 8.56
C CYS A 777 51.53 -12.08 9.13
N LYS A 778 51.50 -12.25 10.46
CA LYS A 778 52.00 -13.44 11.15
C LYS A 778 51.04 -13.89 12.25
N ASN A 779 51.11 -15.18 12.57
CA ASN A 779 50.47 -15.69 13.76
C ASN A 779 51.16 -15.15 15.01
N TYR A 780 50.38 -14.59 15.93
CA TYR A 780 50.83 -14.06 17.20
C TYR A 780 49.80 -14.40 18.29
N TYR A 781 50.26 -14.62 19.51
CA TYR A 781 49.40 -14.97 20.65
C TYR A 781 49.17 -13.73 21.49
N VAL A 782 47.92 -13.26 21.55
CA VAL A 782 47.51 -12.10 22.35
C VAL A 782 46.87 -12.58 23.65
N TYR A 783 47.28 -12.00 24.78
CA TYR A 783 46.71 -12.33 26.09
C TYR A 783 45.33 -11.69 26.26
N ILE A 784 44.34 -12.51 26.61
CA ILE A 784 42.98 -12.08 26.94
C ILE A 784 42.96 -11.59 28.39
N SER A 785 43.06 -10.27 28.55
CA SER A 785 43.10 -9.59 29.85
C SER A 785 41.91 -9.96 30.73
N ALA A 786 42.10 -10.02 32.05
CA ALA A 786 40.98 -10.10 32.98
C ALA A 786 40.12 -8.84 32.87
N SER A 787 38.80 -8.99 32.97
CA SER A 787 37.85 -7.87 32.86
C SER A 787 37.10 -7.70 34.18
N LYS A 788 36.88 -6.45 34.61
CA LYS A 788 36.05 -6.13 35.78
C LYS A 788 34.60 -6.57 35.59
N ASN A 789 34.14 -6.67 34.34
CA ASN A 789 32.81 -7.16 33.97
C ASN A 789 32.72 -8.70 33.88
N GLY A 790 33.85 -9.41 33.94
CA GLY A 790 33.93 -10.86 33.71
C GLY A 790 33.81 -11.30 32.25
N GLU A 791 33.02 -10.58 31.44
CA GLU A 791 32.84 -10.83 30.00
C GLU A 791 33.33 -9.63 29.19
N GLN A 792 33.94 -9.90 28.04
CA GLN A 792 34.41 -8.86 27.11
C GLN A 792 34.18 -9.25 25.66
N TYR A 793 34.10 -8.25 24.78
CA TYR A 793 34.00 -8.47 23.34
C TYR A 793 35.34 -8.22 22.65
N LEU A 794 35.74 -9.12 21.76
CA LEU A 794 37.02 -9.11 21.02
C LEU A 794 36.76 -9.43 19.54
N ASP A 795 36.43 -8.41 18.76
CA ASP A 795 35.99 -8.62 17.36
C ASP A 795 37.13 -9.16 16.48
N SER A 796 38.38 -8.79 16.77
CA SER A 796 39.56 -9.30 16.06
C SER A 796 39.96 -10.74 16.44
N LEU A 797 39.30 -11.36 17.43
CA LEU A 797 39.64 -12.68 17.97
C LEU A 797 38.41 -13.61 18.11
N GLY A 798 37.33 -13.35 17.38
CA GLY A 798 36.18 -14.27 17.28
C GLY A 798 34.96 -13.94 18.14
N GLY A 799 34.85 -12.71 18.66
CA GLY A 799 33.64 -12.21 19.32
C GLY A 799 33.71 -12.22 20.84
N MET A 800 32.66 -12.70 21.52
CA MET A 800 32.56 -12.66 22.99
C MET A 800 33.55 -13.62 23.67
N ALA A 801 34.27 -13.12 24.66
CA ALA A 801 35.15 -13.87 25.54
C ALA A 801 34.60 -13.83 26.97
N ALA A 802 34.12 -14.98 27.45
CA ALA A 802 33.56 -15.16 28.79
C ALA A 802 34.66 -15.31 29.86
N VAL A 803 34.29 -15.28 31.14
CA VAL A 803 35.21 -15.46 32.30
C VAL A 803 36.11 -16.69 32.13
N SER A 804 35.60 -17.77 31.53
CA SER A 804 36.33 -19.02 31.28
C SER A 804 37.51 -18.90 30.31
N SER A 805 37.53 -17.85 29.50
CA SER A 805 38.58 -17.48 28.54
C SER A 805 39.48 -16.34 29.03
N SER A 806 39.09 -15.62 30.09
CA SER A 806 39.97 -14.61 30.69
C SER A 806 41.23 -15.27 31.29
N GLY A 807 42.38 -14.65 31.05
CA GLY A 807 43.67 -15.21 31.47
C GLY A 807 44.26 -16.26 30.52
N SER A 808 43.74 -16.39 29.29
CA SER A 808 44.29 -17.25 28.24
C SER A 808 45.08 -16.45 27.19
N TYR A 809 45.75 -17.18 26.29
CA TYR A 809 46.29 -16.63 25.05
C TYR A 809 45.46 -17.13 23.88
N GLU A 810 45.01 -16.21 23.04
CA GLU A 810 44.34 -16.53 21.78
C GLU A 810 45.29 -16.28 20.60
N SER A 811 45.36 -17.23 19.67
CA SER A 811 46.17 -17.08 18.45
C SER A 811 45.37 -16.47 17.32
N GLY A 812 45.93 -15.46 16.68
CA GLY A 812 45.38 -14.85 15.48
C GLY A 812 46.46 -14.45 14.50
N ALA A 813 46.05 -14.21 13.25
CA ALA A 813 46.91 -13.57 12.25
C ALA A 813 46.81 -12.06 12.42
N PHE A 814 47.94 -11.40 12.68
CA PHE A 814 48.05 -9.98 12.95
C PHE A 814 49.16 -9.35 12.11
N LEU A 815 49.11 -8.04 11.92
CA LEU A 815 50.16 -7.28 11.26
C LEU A 815 51.20 -6.84 12.28
N LEU A 816 52.47 -7.18 12.04
CA LEU A 816 53.61 -6.77 12.85
C LEU A 816 54.62 -5.99 11.99
N PRO A 817 55.29 -4.96 12.56
CA PRO A 817 56.29 -4.18 11.83
C PRO A 817 57.45 -5.06 11.35
N GLY A 818 57.96 -4.77 10.15
CA GLY A 818 59.11 -5.47 9.55
C GLY A 818 60.42 -5.17 10.30
N ARG A 819 61.45 -6.02 10.14
CA ARG A 819 62.76 -5.88 10.84
C ARG A 819 63.41 -4.50 10.68
N ALA A 820 63.17 -3.77 9.59
CA ALA A 820 63.76 -2.44 9.36
C ALA A 820 63.00 -1.28 10.05
N GLU A 821 61.75 -1.49 10.47
CA GLU A 821 60.95 -0.50 11.22
C GLU A 821 61.09 -0.67 12.74
N ALA A 822 61.50 -1.86 13.20
CA ALA A 822 61.77 -2.14 14.61
C ALA A 822 63.04 -1.44 15.15
N ASP A 823 63.96 -1.05 14.27
CA ASP A 823 65.22 -0.37 14.62
C ASP A 823 65.13 1.18 14.52
N ALA A 824 64.00 1.72 14.02
CA ALA A 824 63.75 3.15 13.84
C ALA A 824 62.68 3.74 14.78
N ALA A 825 62.08 2.89 15.63
CA ALA A 825 61.20 3.25 16.74
C ALA A 825 61.94 3.07 18.06
#